data_AF-L1QP82-F1
#
_entry.id   AF-L1QP82-F1
#
_cell.length_a   1.000
_cell.length_b   1.000
_cell.length_c   1.000
_cell.angle_alpha   90.00
_cell.angle_beta   90.00
_cell.angle_gamma   90.00
#
_symmetry.space_group_name_H-M   'P 1'
#
loop_
_entity.id
_entity.type
_entity.pdbx_description
1 polymer ?
#
loop_
_entity_poly.entity_id
_entity_poly.type
_entity_poly.pdbx_seq_one_letter_code
_entity_poly.pdbx_strand_id
1 'polypeptide(L)'
;MISSNIKSYTYIDNRNYHEVINIENNKVGLGLLKNIPKSILAKFSISNNFLASNSDTEIEVSIISGSSPIEISQLVDSLGGKYTDLGYGYGIVLIPVENIVNLATSPQIQYIELPKSLYTNDYESNRASCITQINSGELKGKGVLVGFIDTGIDYTHPAFRNADGTTRIEYIYDLDEGGKVYNKSQINEALKSSNPYSIVDSTDVTGHGTHVAGIACAGGNIDSKYYGVAPESSIAMVKVARSRFALSTQIMKGIKFLIDKGKELNMPLAINMSLSTNDGAHNGSSLLEQYISTVSATERVSIVIAAGNEGEAAHHVGGTLEGINEVYFNISSDESIVVINLYKSILPEVSIELLCPCGFSTGEIILQQGFNEGTIGNTRYSIYLTGPKPFDVSGEIGIVLTGVNEFVSSGQWKITLKKLNEYDGNFDMWLPISEGLNINTKFLNPVVYNTIGIPATVRNIISVGSYNYLVNIISPFSGRGEIYNGQYIKPDIVAPGEGIYSTIPNRGFDKKTGTSMAAPQVTGASALMMQWGIVKGNDPYLYGERLKYFLIIGAKKGRRDIQYPDPAWGYGELCLRNSINLVSQTLGLGFRNFYIKDRQESKNVSEVSGIGVDYTTDSKDKIFILVEVPGEEALENILKIPGVAGVMISTNFAIIIAPANIINEITKFVVRVVNIEVSTILTLNELSPVEASGAPTFNNNPYLRLNGKDVLVAVIDTGIDYLNKEFQKEDDTTRILRIWDQTIQGDKEVNGLKYGIEYTEEQINQAINLQTSGGDPYSIVQSKDDIGHGTKLSGIIGGRGINPELKGAAPDCQFIIVKLARATKVELDLALIDKTDVPSYSPWSVLLGLRYAISTARMLKKPVVVFIPLGSSMGSHTGNGIIESSIENFSSQAGTVIIVPVGNEGNTDTHTEGKIEKVGDIEEIEIRVGEKQKNLPIEIWIGKPDRVKLSIISPAGEVIDNLESKNTNNERIKFLYEGTEMIVNFTSPELTTGDSLIFIRAYKLRAGIWKFRLTGQYIVEGKYSAWIPQRELLDDETKFLNPVEYTTLTLPSTSRGAISVAYYNQDNNAVVSESGRGYTRNGEIKPDIAAGGVKALVTNPGGNTSLMSGSSVAGAVVAGCCALILQWAVSDGNYPDIYSSQIKSYIISGAKGRPGDVYPNRDWGYGMFDLQGIFDRIRETYSPRSDEYEEYKVNNLFIRKPKDL
;
A
#
# COMPACT_ATOMS: atom_id res chain seq x y z
N MET A 1 17.87 -80.28 29.76
CA MET A 1 18.82 -80.42 28.64
C MET A 1 18.78 -79.10 27.87
N ILE A 2 19.58 -78.12 28.30
CA ILE A 2 20.74 -77.53 27.58
C ILE A 2 20.32 -77.00 26.20
N SER A 3 20.43 -75.73 25.80
CA SER A 3 20.88 -74.46 26.39
C SER A 3 20.62 -73.34 25.35
N SER A 4 20.40 -72.10 25.81
CA SER A 4 20.90 -70.81 25.26
C SER A 4 20.85 -70.55 23.72
N ASN A 5 20.53 -69.38 23.14
CA ASN A 5 20.41 -68.01 23.63
C ASN A 5 20.03 -67.10 22.42
N ILE A 6 19.52 -65.89 22.74
CA ILE A 6 19.64 -64.60 22.00
C ILE A 6 18.64 -64.27 20.86
N LYS A 7 17.81 -63.26 21.19
CA LYS A 7 17.35 -62.04 20.47
C LYS A 7 17.16 -62.05 18.95
N SER A 8 15.96 -61.65 18.50
CA SER A 8 15.68 -60.31 17.96
C SER A 8 14.21 -60.21 17.46
N TYR A 9 13.55 -59.09 17.77
CA TYR A 9 12.20 -58.74 17.32
C TYR A 9 12.21 -58.23 15.87
N THR A 10 11.19 -58.59 15.07
CA THR A 10 10.09 -57.73 14.56
C THR A 10 9.21 -58.56 13.60
N TYR A 11 7.90 -58.25 13.55
CA TYR A 11 6.98 -58.26 12.38
C TYR A 11 5.77 -59.24 12.26
N ILE A 12 4.59 -58.58 12.14
CA ILE A 12 3.29 -58.78 11.42
C ILE A 12 2.30 -59.93 11.79
N ASP A 13 1.08 -59.46 12.13
CA ASP A 13 -0.28 -59.83 11.65
C ASP A 13 -1.15 -61.01 12.14
N ASN A 14 -2.30 -60.57 12.69
CA ASN A 14 -3.69 -60.77 12.24
C ASN A 14 -4.54 -62.03 12.55
N ARG A 15 -5.81 -61.70 12.90
CA ARG A 15 -7.10 -62.45 12.88
C ARG A 15 -7.48 -63.26 14.14
N ASN A 16 -8.73 -63.31 14.62
CA ASN A 16 -10.02 -62.62 14.36
C ASN A 16 -11.12 -63.13 15.33
N TYR A 17 -12.26 -62.41 15.31
CA TYR A 17 -13.66 -62.73 15.72
C TYR A 17 -14.07 -62.31 17.15
N HIS A 18 -14.82 -61.21 17.36
CA HIS A 18 -16.21 -60.83 17.00
C HIS A 18 -17.29 -61.42 17.91
N GLU A 19 -17.97 -60.53 18.63
CA GLU A 19 -19.42 -60.63 18.86
C GLU A 19 -20.03 -59.23 18.66
N VAL A 20 -21.05 -59.17 17.82
CA VAL A 20 -21.77 -57.97 17.37
C VAL A 20 -23.10 -57.93 18.12
N ILE A 21 -23.42 -56.80 18.75
CA ILE A 21 -24.81 -56.40 18.98
C ILE A 21 -25.02 -55.12 18.19
N ASN A 22 -25.96 -55.21 17.25
CA ASN A 22 -26.35 -54.20 16.30
C ASN A 22 -27.57 -53.46 16.85
N ILE A 23 -27.54 -52.12 16.95
CA ILE A 23 -28.74 -51.28 16.99
C ILE A 23 -28.46 -50.04 16.12
N GLU A 24 -28.94 -50.07 14.89
CA GLU A 24 -29.21 -48.89 14.07
C GLU A 24 -30.40 -48.10 14.64
N ASN A 25 -30.41 -46.79 14.34
CA ASN A 25 -31.45 -45.77 14.54
C ASN A 25 -31.51 -45.04 15.89
N ASN A 26 -30.79 -43.91 16.02
CA ASN A 26 -31.41 -42.58 16.20
C ASN A 26 -30.36 -41.45 16.39
N LYS A 27 -30.54 -40.39 15.58
CA LYS A 27 -30.21 -38.95 15.75
C LYS A 27 -28.90 -38.50 16.44
N VAL A 28 -28.17 -37.70 15.66
CA VAL A 28 -27.17 -36.65 15.96
C VAL A 28 -27.14 -36.15 17.41
N GLY A 29 -25.97 -36.21 18.04
CA GLY A 29 -25.62 -35.49 19.26
C GLY A 29 -24.11 -35.24 19.32
N LEU A 30 -23.69 -34.01 19.01
CA LEU A 30 -22.31 -33.51 19.11
C LEU A 30 -22.08 -33.00 20.55
N GLY A 31 -21.37 -33.77 21.37
CA GLY A 31 -21.00 -33.37 22.73
C GLY A 31 -19.61 -33.89 23.11
N LEU A 32 -18.70 -32.96 23.43
CA LEU A 32 -17.26 -33.15 23.71
C LEU A 32 -16.93 -34.04 24.93
N LEU A 33 -17.91 -34.49 25.71
CA LEU A 33 -17.69 -35.20 26.98
C LEU A 33 -17.59 -36.73 26.85
N LYS A 34 -18.00 -37.34 25.72
CA LYS A 34 -18.02 -38.81 25.56
C LYS A 34 -16.63 -39.46 25.45
N ASN A 35 -15.59 -38.68 25.14
CA ASN A 35 -14.27 -39.19 24.77
C ASN A 35 -13.14 -38.78 25.72
N ILE A 36 -13.43 -38.25 26.91
CA ILE A 36 -12.38 -37.81 27.85
C ILE A 36 -11.96 -38.99 28.76
N PRO A 37 -10.69 -39.45 28.72
CA PRO A 37 -10.21 -40.50 29.61
C PRO A 37 -10.38 -40.10 31.08
N LYS A 38 -10.74 -41.06 31.96
CA LYS A 38 -10.85 -40.83 33.42
C LYS A 38 -9.60 -40.18 34.06
N SER A 39 -8.43 -40.37 33.44
CA SER A 39 -7.17 -39.74 33.86
C SER A 39 -7.06 -38.24 33.54
N ILE A 40 -7.84 -37.72 32.59
CA ILE A 40 -7.94 -36.28 32.30
C ILE A 40 -8.93 -35.63 33.29
N LEU A 41 -10.02 -36.30 33.64
CA LEU A 41 -10.94 -35.85 34.69
C LEU A 41 -10.24 -35.70 36.06
N ALA A 42 -9.29 -36.58 36.38
CA ALA A 42 -8.48 -36.49 37.61
C ALA A 42 -7.38 -35.40 37.57
N LYS A 43 -6.99 -34.91 36.38
CA LYS A 43 -5.98 -33.85 36.21
C LYS A 43 -6.54 -32.43 36.33
N PHE A 44 -7.87 -32.27 36.36
CA PHE A 44 -8.52 -30.98 36.64
C PHE A 44 -8.56 -30.65 38.14
N SER A 45 -7.49 -31.01 38.87
CA SER A 45 -7.27 -30.61 40.26
C SER A 45 -7.12 -29.07 40.32
N ILE A 46 -8.25 -28.40 40.50
CA ILE A 46 -8.39 -27.18 41.29
C ILE A 46 -7.44 -27.34 42.49
N SER A 47 -6.59 -26.35 42.71
CA SER A 47 -5.54 -26.33 43.73
C SER A 47 -5.82 -27.22 44.95
N ASN A 48 -4.82 -27.99 45.39
CA ASN A 48 -4.82 -28.84 46.59
C ASN A 48 -5.33 -28.20 47.91
N ASN A 49 -5.72 -26.93 47.92
CA ASN A 49 -6.32 -26.23 49.06
C ASN A 49 -7.86 -26.15 49.03
N PHE A 50 -8.55 -26.57 47.96
CA PHE A 50 -10.02 -26.61 47.94
C PHE A 50 -10.60 -27.97 48.39
N LEU A 51 -9.75 -29.00 48.52
CA LEU A 51 -10.15 -30.36 48.93
C LEU A 51 -9.96 -30.62 50.44
N ALA A 52 -10.05 -29.57 51.25
CA ALA A 52 -9.97 -29.71 52.70
C ALA A 52 -11.23 -29.19 53.40
N SER A 53 -12.42 -29.50 52.87
CA SER A 53 -13.64 -29.61 53.70
C SER A 53 -14.80 -30.20 52.92
N ASN A 54 -15.13 -31.45 53.28
CA ASN A 54 -16.44 -32.13 53.21
C ASN A 54 -17.23 -32.18 51.88
N SER A 55 -17.48 -33.44 51.46
CA SER A 55 -18.68 -33.96 50.77
C SER A 55 -19.61 -32.93 50.11
N ASP A 56 -19.49 -32.78 48.79
CA ASP A 56 -20.59 -32.90 47.81
C ASP A 56 -20.00 -32.77 46.40
N THR A 57 -20.10 -33.84 45.60
CA THR A 57 -19.53 -33.94 44.23
C THR A 57 -20.53 -33.44 43.19
N GLU A 58 -20.98 -32.20 43.31
CA GLU A 58 -21.81 -31.51 42.29
C GLU A 58 -20.92 -30.71 41.32
N ILE A 59 -21.32 -30.61 40.06
CA ILE A 59 -20.67 -29.87 38.98
C ILE A 59 -21.67 -28.94 38.31
N GLU A 60 -21.27 -27.69 38.13
CA GLU A 60 -22.06 -26.70 37.39
C GLU A 60 -21.74 -26.81 35.90
N VAL A 61 -22.75 -26.69 35.04
CA VAL A 61 -22.64 -26.72 33.58
C VAL A 61 -23.62 -25.71 32.97
N SER A 62 -23.23 -25.09 31.86
CA SER A 62 -24.13 -24.30 31.02
C SER A 62 -24.75 -25.22 29.96
N ILE A 63 -26.06 -25.13 29.77
CA ILE A 63 -26.80 -25.94 28.79
C ILE A 63 -27.59 -25.08 27.81
N ILE A 64 -27.78 -25.62 26.60
CA ILE A 64 -28.77 -25.16 25.63
C ILE A 64 -29.79 -26.29 25.43
N SER A 65 -31.07 -25.96 25.47
CA SER A 65 -32.20 -26.88 25.37
C SER A 65 -33.20 -26.40 24.31
N GLY A 66 -33.75 -27.35 23.56
CA GLY A 66 -34.89 -27.12 22.65
C GLY A 66 -36.25 -27.35 23.30
N SER A 67 -36.27 -27.76 24.57
CA SER A 67 -37.46 -28.05 25.37
C SER A 67 -37.80 -26.90 26.32
N SER A 68 -39.03 -26.89 26.84
CA SER A 68 -39.49 -25.82 27.74
C SER A 68 -38.72 -25.80 29.06
N PRO A 69 -38.56 -24.63 29.72
CA PRO A 69 -37.87 -24.53 31.01
C PRO A 69 -38.42 -25.45 32.10
N ILE A 70 -39.75 -25.72 32.08
CA ILE A 70 -40.42 -26.62 33.02
C ILE A 70 -39.94 -28.07 32.81
N GLU A 71 -39.84 -28.52 31.56
CA GLU A 71 -39.38 -29.87 31.23
C GLU A 71 -37.91 -30.08 31.58
N ILE A 72 -37.07 -29.06 31.39
CA ILE A 72 -35.66 -29.11 31.77
C ILE A 72 -35.48 -29.08 33.28
N SER A 73 -36.26 -28.26 34.00
CA SER A 73 -36.26 -28.29 35.46
C SER A 73 -36.60 -29.68 35.99
N GLN A 74 -37.64 -30.33 35.44
CA GLN A 74 -38.03 -31.68 35.84
C GLN A 74 -36.95 -32.74 35.50
N LEU A 75 -36.33 -32.64 34.33
CA LEU A 75 -35.22 -33.50 33.94
C LEU A 75 -34.05 -33.35 34.92
N VAL A 76 -33.65 -32.12 35.20
CA VAL A 76 -32.51 -31.81 36.05
C VAL A 76 -32.78 -32.21 37.50
N ASP A 77 -33.98 -31.95 38.02
CA ASP A 77 -34.43 -32.41 39.35
C ASP A 77 -34.42 -33.94 39.44
N SER A 78 -34.84 -34.66 38.38
CA SER A 78 -34.84 -36.13 38.34
C SER A 78 -33.44 -36.74 38.39
N LEU A 79 -32.44 -35.98 37.96
CA LEU A 79 -31.02 -36.35 38.01
C LEU A 79 -30.32 -35.84 39.29
N GLY A 80 -31.10 -35.30 40.23
CA GLY A 80 -30.61 -34.78 41.50
C GLY A 80 -29.89 -33.44 41.39
N GLY A 81 -30.08 -32.70 40.30
CA GLY A 81 -29.49 -31.38 40.07
C GLY A 81 -30.47 -30.23 40.32
N LYS A 82 -30.00 -28.99 40.11
CA LYS A 82 -30.80 -27.75 40.15
C LYS A 82 -30.65 -27.01 38.82
N TYR A 83 -31.78 -26.61 38.24
CA TYR A 83 -31.82 -25.85 37.00
C TYR A 83 -32.13 -24.37 37.25
N THR A 84 -31.36 -23.49 36.62
CA THR A 84 -31.60 -22.04 36.57
C THR A 84 -31.89 -21.68 35.11
N ASP A 85 -33.13 -21.27 34.82
CA ASP A 85 -33.52 -20.81 33.48
C ASP A 85 -32.94 -19.41 33.20
N LEU A 86 -32.24 -19.26 32.08
CA LEU A 86 -31.68 -17.99 31.62
C LEU A 86 -32.48 -17.40 30.43
N GLY A 87 -33.52 -18.10 29.96
CA GLY A 87 -34.32 -17.71 28.80
C GLY A 87 -33.71 -18.10 27.46
N TYR A 88 -34.49 -18.00 26.38
CA TYR A 88 -34.08 -18.30 25.00
C TYR A 88 -33.48 -19.69 24.76
N GLY A 89 -33.86 -20.68 25.58
CA GLY A 89 -33.32 -22.04 25.51
C GLY A 89 -32.00 -22.24 26.26
N TYR A 90 -31.51 -21.25 27.00
CA TYR A 90 -30.29 -21.37 27.83
C TYR A 90 -30.63 -21.59 29.29
N GLY A 91 -29.80 -22.37 29.98
CA GLY A 91 -29.85 -22.41 31.45
C GLY A 91 -28.59 -22.99 32.08
N ILE A 92 -28.48 -22.80 33.39
CA ILE A 92 -27.36 -23.31 34.20
C ILE A 92 -27.87 -24.51 35.00
N VAL A 93 -27.12 -25.60 34.99
CA VAL A 93 -27.42 -26.82 35.74
C VAL A 93 -26.31 -27.12 36.72
N LEU A 94 -26.64 -27.21 38.00
CA LEU A 94 -25.77 -27.79 39.03
C LEU A 94 -26.20 -29.23 39.25
N ILE A 95 -25.34 -30.23 39.04
CA ILE A 95 -25.72 -31.65 39.03
C ILE A 95 -24.63 -32.54 39.64
N PRO A 96 -24.94 -33.68 40.30
CA PRO A 96 -23.93 -34.64 40.70
C PRO A 96 -23.05 -35.10 39.52
N VAL A 97 -21.73 -35.16 39.72
CA VAL A 97 -20.75 -35.49 38.68
C VAL A 97 -21.05 -36.85 38.03
N GLU A 98 -21.54 -37.84 38.79
CA GLU A 98 -21.94 -39.14 38.21
C GLU A 98 -23.10 -39.06 37.20
N ASN A 99 -23.94 -38.03 37.28
CA ASN A 99 -25.15 -37.87 36.47
C ASN A 99 -24.96 -36.91 35.28
N ILE A 100 -23.77 -36.31 35.12
CA ILE A 100 -23.48 -35.38 34.02
C ILE A 100 -23.61 -36.05 32.63
N VAL A 101 -23.26 -37.34 32.53
CA VAL A 101 -23.39 -38.09 31.27
C VAL A 101 -24.86 -38.30 30.94
N ASN A 102 -25.69 -38.61 31.94
CA ASN A 102 -27.14 -38.78 31.75
C ASN A 102 -27.80 -37.48 31.30
N LEU A 103 -27.40 -36.35 31.88
CA LEU A 103 -27.83 -35.01 31.45
C LEU A 103 -27.38 -34.72 30.00
N ALA A 104 -26.10 -34.94 29.69
CA ALA A 104 -25.53 -34.72 28.35
C ALA A 104 -26.12 -35.62 27.26
N THR A 105 -26.67 -36.79 27.62
CA THR A 105 -27.31 -37.72 26.69
C THR A 105 -28.83 -37.57 26.59
N SER A 106 -29.43 -36.67 27.38
CA SER A 106 -30.87 -36.42 27.30
C SER A 106 -31.20 -35.77 25.95
N PRO A 107 -32.22 -36.26 25.22
CA PRO A 107 -32.65 -35.67 23.95
C PRO A 107 -33.21 -34.25 24.10
N GLN A 108 -33.45 -33.80 25.34
CA GLN A 108 -33.91 -32.44 25.65
C GLN A 108 -32.75 -31.43 25.73
N ILE A 109 -31.51 -31.91 25.92
CA ILE A 109 -30.29 -31.08 25.97
C ILE A 109 -29.64 -31.06 24.58
N GLN A 110 -29.60 -29.88 23.96
CA GLN A 110 -28.98 -29.67 22.66
C GLN A 110 -27.47 -29.46 22.76
N TYR A 111 -27.01 -28.82 23.84
CA TYR A 111 -25.60 -28.54 24.08
C TYR A 111 -25.32 -28.42 25.58
N ILE A 112 -24.12 -28.81 26.01
CA ILE A 112 -23.68 -28.76 27.41
C ILE A 112 -22.19 -28.43 27.46
N GLU A 113 -21.81 -27.47 28.29
CA GLU A 113 -20.41 -27.07 28.51
C GLU A 113 -20.10 -26.77 29.98
N LEU A 114 -18.83 -26.83 30.36
CA LEU A 114 -18.37 -26.51 31.70
C LEU A 114 -18.15 -24.99 31.87
N PRO A 115 -18.43 -24.42 33.06
CA PRO A 115 -18.16 -23.02 33.36
C PRO A 115 -16.65 -22.74 33.33
N LYS A 116 -16.27 -21.59 32.77
CA LYS A 116 -14.87 -21.17 32.60
C LYS A 116 -14.39 -20.40 33.84
N SER A 117 -13.25 -20.79 34.42
CA SER A 117 -12.62 -20.03 35.52
C SER A 117 -11.91 -18.78 34.99
N LEU A 118 -12.15 -17.62 35.61
CA LEU A 118 -11.47 -16.34 35.34
C LEU A 118 -10.56 -15.96 36.53
N TYR A 119 -9.34 -15.53 36.24
CA TYR A 119 -8.36 -15.06 37.24
C TYR A 119 -8.04 -13.56 37.04
N THR A 120 -7.75 -12.84 38.12
CA THR A 120 -7.24 -11.46 38.07
C THR A 120 -5.74 -11.39 38.39
N ASN A 121 -4.90 -10.92 37.45
CA ASN A 121 -3.68 -10.13 37.69
C ASN A 121 -3.05 -9.67 36.36
N ASP A 122 -2.81 -8.36 36.20
CA ASP A 122 -2.44 -7.69 34.93
C ASP A 122 -0.93 -7.48 34.72
N TYR A 123 -0.11 -8.46 35.12
CA TYR A 123 1.29 -8.58 34.69
C TYR A 123 1.41 -9.43 33.40
N GLU A 124 0.35 -10.15 33.06
CA GLU A 124 0.38 -11.19 32.04
C GLU A 124 0.27 -10.65 30.60
N SER A 125 -0.30 -9.47 30.36
CA SER A 125 -0.44 -8.88 29.01
C SER A 125 0.92 -8.48 28.40
N ASN A 126 1.77 -7.76 29.14
CA ASN A 126 3.15 -7.46 28.72
C ASN A 126 4.02 -8.72 28.63
N ARG A 127 3.75 -9.72 29.45
CA ARG A 127 4.44 -11.02 29.39
C ARG A 127 4.03 -11.84 28.17
N ALA A 128 2.74 -11.86 27.81
CA ALA A 128 2.21 -12.50 26.61
C ALA A 128 2.93 -11.95 25.36
N SER A 129 3.09 -10.63 25.31
CA SER A 129 3.76 -9.90 24.21
C SER A 129 5.30 -9.89 24.27
N CYS A 130 5.90 -10.74 25.12
CA CYS A 130 7.36 -10.90 25.29
C CYS A 130 8.12 -9.64 25.75
N ILE A 131 7.44 -8.62 26.26
CA ILE A 131 8.05 -7.33 26.61
C ILE A 131 8.91 -7.48 27.86
N THR A 132 8.43 -8.21 28.86
CA THR A 132 9.12 -8.44 30.15
C THR A 132 10.38 -9.30 30.02
N GLN A 133 10.59 -9.96 28.88
CA GLN A 133 11.74 -10.84 28.62
C GLN A 133 12.94 -10.11 28.01
N ILE A 134 12.79 -8.81 27.73
CA ILE A 134 13.85 -7.93 27.26
C ILE A 134 14.52 -7.36 28.51
N ASN A 135 15.85 -7.20 28.50
CA ASN A 135 16.62 -6.78 29.68
C ASN A 135 16.13 -5.39 30.14
N SER A 136 15.21 -5.39 31.12
CA SER A 136 14.34 -4.25 31.48
C SER A 136 15.09 -3.06 32.08
N GLY A 137 16.40 -3.22 32.31
CA GLY A 137 17.31 -2.15 32.70
C GLY A 137 17.72 -1.22 31.54
N GLU A 138 17.63 -1.64 30.28
CA GLU A 138 18.26 -0.92 29.16
C GLU A 138 17.31 -0.27 28.14
N LEU A 139 16.09 -0.77 27.96
CA LEU A 139 15.11 -0.23 27.00
C LEU A 139 13.80 0.09 27.73
N LYS A 140 13.46 1.37 27.80
CA LYS A 140 12.28 1.91 28.51
C LYS A 140 11.59 3.05 27.75
N GLY A 141 12.00 3.33 26.52
CA GLY A 141 11.43 4.37 25.65
C GLY A 141 12.07 5.74 25.81
N LYS A 142 13.09 5.89 26.66
CA LYS A 142 13.79 7.17 26.88
C LYS A 142 14.38 7.71 25.57
N GLY A 143 14.06 8.96 25.25
CA GLY A 143 14.50 9.65 24.03
C GLY A 143 13.58 9.46 22.82
N VAL A 144 12.45 8.77 22.99
CA VAL A 144 11.40 8.59 21.98
C VAL A 144 10.14 9.33 22.43
N LEU A 145 9.52 10.03 21.49
CA LEU A 145 8.23 10.69 21.67
C LEU A 145 7.11 9.71 21.29
N VAL A 146 6.18 9.48 22.22
CA VAL A 146 4.96 8.72 21.95
C VAL A 146 3.79 9.71 21.87
N GLY A 147 3.26 9.85 20.65
CA GLY A 147 2.15 10.73 20.33
C GLY A 147 0.82 9.98 20.35
N PHE A 148 -0.22 10.59 20.92
CA PHE A 148 -1.57 10.04 20.94
C PHE A 148 -2.54 11.01 20.27
N ILE A 149 -3.47 10.47 19.49
CA ILE A 149 -4.62 11.21 18.94
C ILE A 149 -5.87 10.56 19.53
N ASP A 150 -6.45 11.20 20.56
CA ASP A 150 -7.45 10.55 21.42
C ASP A 150 -8.37 11.58 22.14
N THR A 151 -9.04 11.18 23.22
CA THR A 151 -9.99 11.99 24.01
C THR A 151 -9.33 12.96 25.00
N GLY A 152 -8.00 12.95 25.09
CA GLY A 152 -7.21 13.74 26.03
C GLY A 152 -6.44 12.88 27.02
N ILE A 153 -5.79 13.53 28.00
CA ILE A 153 -5.01 12.84 29.03
C ILE A 153 -5.19 13.53 30.40
N ASP A 154 -5.38 12.74 31.46
CA ASP A 154 -5.25 13.23 32.83
C ASP A 154 -3.75 13.47 33.14
N TYR A 155 -3.28 14.67 32.81
CA TYR A 155 -1.88 15.07 33.05
C TYR A 155 -1.52 15.12 34.55
N THR A 156 -2.51 15.10 35.46
CA THR A 156 -2.28 15.08 36.90
C THR A 156 -1.98 13.67 37.42
N HIS A 157 -2.17 12.64 36.60
CA HIS A 157 -1.92 11.25 36.99
C HIS A 157 -0.43 11.02 37.30
N PRO A 158 -0.05 10.40 38.44
CA PRO A 158 1.36 10.16 38.79
C PRO A 158 2.09 9.27 37.78
N ALA A 159 1.34 8.42 37.07
CA ALA A 159 1.86 7.56 36.02
C ALA A 159 2.54 8.31 34.86
N PHE A 160 2.22 9.58 34.61
CA PHE A 160 2.80 10.37 33.51
C PHE A 160 3.86 11.36 33.99
N ARG A 161 4.41 11.13 35.19
CA ARG A 161 5.44 11.97 35.80
C ARG A 161 6.78 11.23 35.87
N ASN A 162 7.85 12.01 35.95
CA ASN A 162 9.18 11.55 36.32
C ASN A 162 9.23 11.28 37.83
N ALA A 163 10.30 10.61 38.28
CA ALA A 163 10.52 10.32 39.70
C ALA A 163 10.65 11.59 40.57
N ASP A 164 11.08 12.71 39.98
CA ASP A 164 11.19 14.03 40.63
C ASP A 164 9.86 14.80 40.70
N GLY A 165 8.76 14.21 40.20
CA GLY A 165 7.43 14.79 40.20
C GLY A 165 7.13 15.72 39.01
N THR A 166 8.11 16.00 38.13
CA THR A 166 7.89 16.74 36.88
C THR A 166 7.14 15.90 35.85
N THR A 167 6.44 16.52 34.90
CA THR A 167 5.71 15.78 33.85
C THR A 167 6.65 15.16 32.80
N ARG A 168 6.25 14.02 32.24
CA ARG A 168 6.81 13.44 31.00
C ARG A 168 6.05 13.87 29.74
N ILE A 169 4.97 14.62 29.90
CA ILE A 169 4.17 15.16 28.81
C ILE A 169 4.86 16.41 28.28
N GLU A 170 5.32 16.35 27.03
CA GLU A 170 5.96 17.46 26.33
C GLU A 170 4.90 18.46 25.84
N TYR A 171 3.80 17.95 25.28
CA TYR A 171 2.71 18.76 24.75
C TYR A 171 1.32 18.14 24.98
N ILE A 172 0.35 19.01 25.25
CA ILE A 172 -1.09 18.73 25.12
C ILE A 172 -1.66 19.72 24.10
N TYR A 173 -2.23 19.21 23.01
CA TYR A 173 -2.91 20.01 22.01
C TYR A 173 -4.42 19.76 22.12
N ASP A 174 -5.15 20.74 22.64
CA ASP A 174 -6.60 20.64 22.86
C ASP A 174 -7.37 21.35 21.73
N LEU A 175 -7.91 20.56 20.80
CA LEU A 175 -8.66 21.07 19.64
C LEU A 175 -10.10 21.44 19.99
N ASP A 176 -10.62 21.02 21.15
CA ASP A 176 -11.96 21.39 21.60
C ASP A 176 -12.00 22.84 22.08
N GLU A 177 -10.90 23.33 22.66
CA GLU A 177 -10.78 24.70 23.16
C GLU A 177 -10.20 25.69 22.13
N GLY A 178 -10.56 25.55 20.85
CA GLY A 178 -10.06 26.43 19.80
C GLY A 178 -8.58 26.19 19.43
N GLY A 179 -8.02 25.03 19.78
CA GLY A 179 -6.67 24.65 19.42
C GLY A 179 -5.59 25.20 20.34
N LYS A 180 -5.83 25.23 21.67
CA LYS A 180 -4.81 25.62 22.64
C LYS A 180 -3.72 24.55 22.75
N VAL A 181 -2.46 24.98 22.82
CA VAL A 181 -1.30 24.11 23.03
C VAL A 181 -0.69 24.42 24.38
N TYR A 182 -0.59 23.41 25.24
CA TYR A 182 0.10 23.47 26.52
C TYR A 182 1.43 22.75 26.43
N ASN A 183 2.52 23.42 26.78
CA ASN A 183 3.85 22.82 26.80
C ASN A 183 4.20 22.27 28.19
N LYS A 184 5.29 21.50 28.25
CA LYS A 184 5.86 20.93 29.47
C LYS A 184 6.02 21.90 30.64
N SER A 185 6.41 23.15 30.37
CA SER A 185 6.61 24.16 31.42
C SER A 185 5.29 24.54 32.08
N GLN A 186 4.26 24.81 31.27
CA GLN A 186 2.92 25.16 31.75
C GLN A 186 2.28 23.99 32.53
N ILE A 187 2.47 22.75 32.05
CA ILE A 187 1.99 21.56 32.75
C ILE A 187 2.70 21.42 34.11
N ASN A 188 4.02 21.60 34.17
CA ASN A 188 4.74 21.56 35.44
C ASN A 188 4.34 22.68 36.41
N GLU A 189 3.98 23.85 35.90
CA GLU A 189 3.42 24.96 36.70
C GLU A 189 2.05 24.58 37.26
N ALA A 190 1.16 24.04 36.41
CA ALA A 190 -0.14 23.52 36.81
C ALA A 190 -0.02 22.45 37.90
N LEU A 191 0.92 21.51 37.78
CA LEU A 191 1.14 20.44 38.75
C LEU A 191 1.58 20.92 40.15
N LYS A 192 2.09 22.15 40.27
CA LYS A 192 2.45 22.79 41.55
C LYS A 192 1.30 23.59 42.16
N SER A 193 0.28 23.90 41.38
CA SER A 193 -0.91 24.64 41.83
C SER A 193 -1.84 23.76 42.67
N SER A 194 -2.55 24.37 43.61
CA SER A 194 -3.66 23.71 44.32
C SER A 194 -4.88 23.48 43.42
N ASN A 195 -4.98 24.21 42.31
CA ASN A 195 -5.95 24.00 41.24
C ASN A 195 -5.23 23.94 39.87
N PRO A 196 -4.72 22.76 39.45
CA PRO A 196 -3.98 22.61 38.20
C PRO A 196 -4.76 23.08 36.96
N TYR A 197 -6.08 22.84 36.94
CA TYR A 197 -6.95 23.14 35.80
C TYR A 197 -7.15 24.63 35.54
N SER A 198 -6.86 25.51 36.49
CA SER A 198 -6.87 26.96 36.22
C SER A 198 -5.70 27.44 35.35
N ILE A 199 -4.66 26.61 35.18
CA ILE A 199 -3.46 26.91 34.39
C ILE A 199 -3.47 26.09 33.10
N VAL A 200 -3.69 24.78 33.20
CA VAL A 200 -3.87 23.88 32.06
C VAL A 200 -5.29 23.33 32.10
N ASP A 201 -6.19 24.05 31.41
CA ASP A 201 -7.61 23.72 31.28
C ASP A 201 -7.80 22.64 30.20
N SER A 202 -7.29 21.44 30.45
CA SER A 202 -7.51 20.29 29.58
C SER A 202 -7.74 19.05 30.43
N THR A 203 -8.87 18.41 30.22
CA THR A 203 -9.31 17.21 30.94
C THR A 203 -9.69 16.11 29.96
N ASP A 204 -9.53 14.86 30.40
CA ASP A 204 -10.06 13.68 29.71
C ASP A 204 -11.29 13.16 30.46
N VAL A 205 -12.45 13.73 30.12
CA VAL A 205 -13.73 13.37 30.76
C VAL A 205 -14.18 11.95 30.37
N THR A 206 -13.84 11.51 29.16
CA THR A 206 -14.16 10.16 28.65
C THR A 206 -13.26 9.10 29.29
N GLY A 207 -12.01 9.45 29.63
CA GLY A 207 -11.04 8.55 30.24
C GLY A 207 -10.42 7.55 29.27
N HIS A 208 -10.74 7.61 27.98
CA HIS A 208 -10.24 6.68 26.96
C HIS A 208 -8.76 6.96 26.66
N GLY A 209 -8.42 8.20 26.32
CA GLY A 209 -7.04 8.59 26.00
C GLY A 209 -6.08 8.44 27.19
N THR A 210 -6.53 8.69 28.41
CA THR A 210 -5.76 8.41 29.63
C THR A 210 -5.45 6.92 29.76
N HIS A 211 -6.41 6.04 29.46
CA HIS A 211 -6.22 4.59 29.53
C HIS A 211 -5.26 4.08 28.44
N VAL A 212 -5.46 4.54 27.21
CA VAL A 212 -4.60 4.24 26.06
C VAL A 212 -3.15 4.71 26.32
N ALA A 213 -2.96 5.94 26.81
CA ALA A 213 -1.64 6.47 27.14
C ALA A 213 -0.95 5.69 28.25
N GLY A 214 -1.70 5.18 29.24
CA GLY A 214 -1.16 4.34 30.30
C GLY A 214 -0.58 3.03 29.79
N ILE A 215 -1.25 2.35 28.86
CA ILE A 215 -0.79 1.04 28.33
C ILE A 215 0.57 1.19 27.66
N ALA A 216 0.76 2.25 26.89
CA ALA A 216 2.02 2.50 26.22
C ALA A 216 3.08 3.10 27.15
N CYS A 217 2.71 4.04 28.03
CA CYS A 217 3.67 4.96 28.64
C CYS A 217 3.63 5.06 30.17
N ALA A 218 2.71 4.42 30.90
CA ALA A 218 2.64 4.54 32.36
C ALA A 218 3.96 4.17 33.04
N GLY A 219 4.41 4.99 34.00
CA GLY A 219 5.71 4.86 34.64
C GLY A 219 5.85 5.81 35.83
N GLY A 220 7.09 6.13 36.22
CA GLY A 220 7.35 7.01 37.36
C GLY A 220 7.06 6.35 38.71
N ASN A 221 6.64 7.15 39.69
CA ASN A 221 6.42 6.71 41.08
C ASN A 221 5.05 6.04 41.29
N ILE A 222 4.79 4.99 40.51
CA ILE A 222 3.63 4.09 40.66
C ILE A 222 4.13 2.65 40.84
N ASP A 223 3.24 1.74 41.25
CA ASP A 223 3.57 0.31 41.31
C ASP A 223 3.99 -0.20 39.92
N SER A 224 5.17 -0.84 39.84
CA SER A 224 5.76 -1.36 38.61
C SER A 224 4.86 -2.34 37.85
N LYS A 225 3.88 -2.97 38.51
CA LYS A 225 2.89 -3.83 37.84
C LYS A 225 1.94 -3.06 36.93
N TYR A 226 1.86 -1.73 37.07
CA TYR A 226 1.06 -0.84 36.24
C TYR A 226 1.89 -0.07 35.22
N TYR A 227 3.15 -0.47 35.02
CA TYR A 227 3.97 0.17 34.00
C TYR A 227 3.47 -0.21 32.61
N GLY A 228 3.37 0.81 31.77
CA GLY A 228 3.21 0.64 30.34
C GLY A 228 4.50 0.09 29.72
N VAL A 229 4.45 -0.15 28.41
CA VAL A 229 5.56 -0.77 27.68
C VAL A 229 6.82 0.12 27.65
N ALA A 230 6.65 1.43 27.49
CA ALA A 230 7.69 2.45 27.39
C ALA A 230 7.59 3.45 28.56
N PRO A 231 7.93 3.04 29.81
CA PRO A 231 7.64 3.82 31.02
C PRO A 231 8.52 5.07 31.21
N GLU A 232 9.53 5.28 30.38
CA GLU A 232 10.42 6.46 30.39
C GLU A 232 10.35 7.28 29.09
N SER A 233 9.36 7.02 28.22
CA SER A 233 9.14 7.83 27.01
C SER A 233 8.62 9.24 27.33
N SER A 234 8.88 10.15 26.40
CA SER A 234 8.22 11.45 26.33
C SER A 234 6.84 11.29 25.70
N ILE A 235 5.85 12.04 26.18
CA ILE A 235 4.44 11.89 25.78
C ILE A 235 3.95 13.17 25.09
N ALA A 236 3.21 13.04 23.99
CA ALA A 236 2.42 14.13 23.43
C ALA A 236 0.97 13.68 23.21
N MET A 237 0.00 14.48 23.64
CA MET A 237 -1.42 14.18 23.51
C MET A 237 -2.10 15.21 22.62
N VAL A 238 -2.78 14.76 21.58
CA VAL A 238 -3.70 15.57 20.79
C VAL A 238 -5.12 15.12 21.12
N LYS A 239 -5.87 16.01 21.76
CA LYS A 239 -7.28 15.80 22.06
C LYS A 239 -8.11 16.21 20.84
N VAL A 240 -8.66 15.22 20.14
CA VAL A 240 -9.46 15.40 18.91
C VAL A 240 -10.95 15.12 19.09
N ALA A 241 -11.32 14.45 20.18
CA ALA A 241 -12.67 13.91 20.35
C ALA A 241 -13.56 14.82 21.20
N ARG A 242 -14.66 15.30 20.62
CA ARG A 242 -15.76 15.95 21.33
C ARG A 242 -16.63 14.86 21.94
N SER A 243 -16.37 14.48 23.19
CA SER A 243 -17.02 13.33 23.86
C SER A 243 -16.57 11.97 23.30
N ARG A 244 -17.26 11.42 22.28
CA ARG A 244 -17.06 10.04 21.78
C ARG A 244 -16.65 9.92 20.30
N PHE A 245 -16.60 11.00 19.54
CA PHE A 245 -16.21 10.96 18.13
C PHE A 245 -15.19 12.05 17.77
N ALA A 246 -14.38 11.79 16.75
CA ALA A 246 -13.38 12.70 16.21
C ALA A 246 -13.58 12.88 14.70
N LEU A 247 -13.37 14.09 14.19
CA LEU A 247 -13.43 14.35 12.76
C LEU A 247 -12.08 14.01 12.11
N SER A 248 -12.10 13.46 10.89
CA SER A 248 -10.92 13.13 10.09
C SER A 248 -9.95 14.32 9.93
N THR A 249 -10.48 15.54 9.78
CA THR A 249 -9.68 16.76 9.68
C THR A 249 -8.90 17.08 10.96
N GLN A 250 -9.44 16.75 12.13
CA GLN A 250 -8.77 16.95 13.42
C GLN A 250 -7.67 15.90 13.62
N ILE A 251 -7.92 14.67 13.17
CA ILE A 251 -6.90 13.61 13.11
C ILE A 251 -5.73 14.07 12.25
N MET A 252 -5.97 14.56 11.03
CA MET A 252 -4.91 15.04 10.12
C MET A 252 -4.10 16.20 10.75
N LYS A 253 -4.77 17.17 11.39
CA LYS A 253 -4.10 18.26 12.14
C LYS A 253 -3.26 17.72 13.30
N GLY A 254 -3.78 16.73 14.02
CA GLY A 254 -3.07 16.07 15.11
C GLY A 254 -1.81 15.36 14.66
N ILE A 255 -1.88 14.59 13.57
CA ILE A 255 -0.70 13.92 13.00
C ILE A 255 0.35 14.94 12.58
N LYS A 256 -0.05 16.00 11.85
CA LYS A 256 0.86 17.09 11.49
C LYS A 256 1.54 17.69 12.72
N PHE A 257 0.76 18.04 13.74
CA PHE A 257 1.28 18.61 14.98
C PHE A 257 2.32 17.69 15.64
N LEU A 258 2.02 16.39 15.76
CA LEU A 258 2.93 15.43 16.37
C LEU A 258 4.23 15.29 15.57
N ILE A 259 4.17 15.24 14.24
CA ILE A 259 5.35 15.19 13.37
C ILE A 259 6.19 16.46 13.52
N ASP A 260 5.56 17.64 13.47
CA ASP A 260 6.24 18.92 13.63
C ASP A 260 6.94 19.01 15.00
N LYS A 261 6.28 18.55 16.08
CA LYS A 261 6.86 18.51 17.43
C LYS A 261 7.93 17.43 17.61
N GLY A 262 7.79 16.28 16.97
CA GLY A 262 8.84 15.26 16.92
C GLY A 262 10.13 15.80 16.31
N LYS A 263 10.00 16.55 15.21
CA LYS A 263 11.12 17.25 14.56
C LYS A 263 11.71 18.35 15.44
N GLU A 264 10.86 19.21 16.04
CA GLU A 264 11.29 20.27 16.96
C GLU A 264 12.09 19.74 18.15
N LEU A 265 11.67 18.60 18.72
CA LEU A 265 12.36 17.94 19.83
C LEU A 265 13.52 17.04 19.40
N ASN A 266 13.72 16.84 18.09
CA ASN A 266 14.68 15.89 17.51
C ASN A 266 14.52 14.45 18.06
N MET A 267 13.28 14.02 18.33
CA MET A 267 12.95 12.71 18.86
C MET A 267 12.30 11.82 17.79
N PRO A 268 12.60 10.52 17.73
CA PRO A 268 11.79 9.59 16.96
C PRO A 268 10.36 9.57 17.51
N LEU A 269 9.37 9.39 16.64
CA LEU A 269 7.96 9.52 16.95
C LEU A 269 7.19 8.22 16.68
N ALA A 270 6.60 7.63 17.71
CA ALA A 270 5.60 6.58 17.60
C ALA A 270 4.20 7.18 17.83
N ILE A 271 3.31 7.15 16.84
CA ILE A 271 1.96 7.69 16.92
C ILE A 271 0.96 6.55 17.15
N ASN A 272 0.12 6.69 18.19
CA ASN A 272 -1.01 5.80 18.44
C ASN A 272 -2.32 6.47 18.01
N MET A 273 -3.13 5.73 17.24
CA MET A 273 -4.51 6.09 16.91
C MET A 273 -5.47 4.95 17.27
N SER A 274 -6.25 5.16 18.33
CA SER A 274 -7.25 4.20 18.80
C SER A 274 -8.66 4.63 18.38
N LEU A 275 -8.85 4.86 17.08
CA LEU A 275 -10.07 5.38 16.45
C LEU A 275 -10.31 4.66 15.12
N SER A 276 -11.56 4.39 14.77
CA SER A 276 -11.93 3.79 13.49
C SER A 276 -13.27 4.31 12.97
N THR A 277 -13.53 4.14 11.67
CA THR A 277 -14.83 4.38 11.03
C THR A 277 -15.08 3.35 9.93
N ASN A 278 -16.36 3.07 9.63
CA ASN A 278 -16.76 2.28 8.47
C ASN A 278 -17.07 3.16 7.24
N ASP A 279 -16.94 4.48 7.38
CA ASP A 279 -17.28 5.47 6.37
C ASP A 279 -16.21 5.61 5.29
N GLY A 280 -16.21 4.67 4.33
CA GLY A 280 -15.34 4.70 3.15
C GLY A 280 -15.24 3.35 2.47
N ALA A 281 -14.31 3.24 1.50
CA ALA A 281 -14.14 2.05 0.67
C ALA A 281 -13.25 0.95 1.29
N HIS A 282 -12.64 1.22 2.45
CA HIS A 282 -11.73 0.32 3.18
C HIS A 282 -10.49 -0.17 2.39
N ASN A 283 -10.17 0.48 1.28
CA ASN A 283 -9.10 0.09 0.36
C ASN A 283 -7.91 1.07 0.36
N GLY A 284 -7.88 2.06 1.26
CA GLY A 284 -6.85 3.09 1.32
C GLY A 284 -7.11 4.32 0.44
N SER A 285 -8.26 4.40 -0.24
CA SER A 285 -8.51 5.46 -1.21
C SER A 285 -8.99 6.78 -0.60
N SER A 286 -9.48 6.83 0.65
CA SER A 286 -9.93 8.11 1.20
C SER A 286 -8.79 9.12 1.39
N LEU A 287 -9.11 10.42 1.40
CA LEU A 287 -8.12 11.48 1.64
C LEU A 287 -7.42 11.33 3.00
N LEU A 288 -8.14 10.85 4.03
CA LEU A 288 -7.56 10.56 5.34
C LEU A 288 -6.50 9.46 5.23
N GLU A 289 -6.83 8.36 4.56
CA GLU A 289 -5.93 7.21 4.38
C GLU A 289 -4.70 7.57 3.53
N GLN A 290 -4.89 8.31 2.43
CA GLN A 290 -3.78 8.79 1.59
C GLN A 290 -2.85 9.75 2.34
N TYR A 291 -3.41 10.65 3.16
CA TYR A 291 -2.63 11.55 3.99
C TYR A 291 -1.78 10.77 5.01
N ILE A 292 -2.41 9.83 5.73
CA ILE A 292 -1.72 8.95 6.69
C ILE A 292 -0.64 8.13 5.98
N SER A 293 -0.94 7.58 4.81
CA SER A 293 0.01 6.82 3.99
C SER A 293 1.25 7.67 3.65
N THR A 294 1.02 8.88 3.14
CA THR A 294 2.09 9.82 2.78
C THR A 294 2.97 10.17 3.98
N VAL A 295 2.37 10.56 5.11
CA VAL A 295 3.15 11.00 6.27
C VAL A 295 3.80 9.86 7.04
N SER A 296 3.26 8.64 6.96
CA SER A 296 3.88 7.45 7.56
C SER A 296 5.21 7.06 6.92
N ALA A 297 5.47 7.51 5.68
CA ALA A 297 6.76 7.37 5.00
C ALA A 297 7.81 8.40 5.45
N THR A 298 7.44 9.34 6.34
CA THR A 298 8.40 10.32 6.91
C THR A 298 9.42 9.62 7.80
N GLU A 299 10.67 10.10 7.78
CA GLU A 299 11.73 9.55 8.61
C GLU A 299 11.39 9.55 10.11
N ARG A 300 11.86 8.53 10.83
CA ARG A 300 11.75 8.41 12.30
C ARG A 300 10.29 8.50 12.80
N VAL A 301 9.30 8.26 11.95
CA VAL A 301 7.87 8.19 12.30
C VAL A 301 7.37 6.76 12.13
N SER A 302 6.60 6.26 13.10
CA SER A 302 5.86 5.00 12.98
C SER A 302 4.46 5.19 13.51
N ILE A 303 3.45 4.86 12.70
CA ILE A 303 2.03 5.04 13.04
C ILE A 303 1.42 3.67 13.32
N VAL A 304 0.74 3.56 14.45
CA VAL A 304 0.06 2.35 14.92
C VAL A 304 -1.42 2.65 15.11
N ILE A 305 -2.28 1.85 14.47
CA ILE A 305 -3.73 2.10 14.39
C ILE A 305 -4.49 0.85 14.81
N ALA A 306 -5.50 1.01 15.66
CA ALA A 306 -6.37 -0.08 16.10
C ALA A 306 -7.30 -0.53 14.97
N ALA A 307 -7.53 -1.85 14.84
CA ALA A 307 -8.35 -2.42 13.77
C ALA A 307 -9.86 -2.08 13.84
N GLY A 308 -10.35 -1.59 14.98
CA GLY A 308 -11.77 -1.31 15.21
C GLY A 308 -12.50 -2.50 15.84
N ASN A 309 -13.68 -2.24 16.43
CA ASN A 309 -14.45 -3.22 17.21
C ASN A 309 -15.68 -3.77 16.45
N GLU A 310 -15.65 -3.75 15.12
CA GLU A 310 -16.80 -4.04 14.26
C GLU A 310 -16.92 -5.52 13.83
N GLY A 311 -16.02 -6.39 14.30
CA GLY A 311 -15.90 -7.78 13.84
C GLY A 311 -17.15 -8.65 14.05
N GLU A 312 -17.95 -8.37 15.07
CA GLU A 312 -19.23 -9.05 15.35
C GLU A 312 -20.43 -8.10 15.40
N ALA A 313 -20.23 -6.83 15.04
CA ALA A 313 -21.26 -5.79 15.13
C ALA A 313 -22.39 -5.99 14.09
N ALA A 314 -22.17 -6.86 13.10
CA ALA A 314 -23.11 -7.11 12.00
C ALA A 314 -23.39 -5.84 11.16
N HIS A 315 -22.39 -4.97 11.03
CA HIS A 315 -22.44 -3.74 10.26
C HIS A 315 -21.78 -3.84 8.88
N HIS A 316 -21.41 -5.04 8.44
CA HIS A 316 -20.90 -5.31 7.10
C HIS A 316 -21.60 -6.52 6.48
N VAL A 317 -21.84 -6.41 5.17
CA VAL A 317 -22.21 -7.52 4.30
C VAL A 317 -21.51 -7.34 2.96
N GLY A 318 -21.00 -8.42 2.39
CA GLY A 318 -20.38 -8.38 1.07
C GLY A 318 -20.43 -9.74 0.40
N GLY A 319 -20.18 -9.77 -0.90
CA GLY A 319 -20.21 -11.00 -1.68
C GLY A 319 -20.06 -10.77 -3.17
N THR A 320 -20.11 -11.85 -3.93
CA THR A 320 -20.11 -11.79 -5.40
C THR A 320 -21.46 -11.32 -5.90
N LEU A 321 -21.46 -10.44 -6.91
CA LEU A 321 -22.67 -9.95 -7.57
C LEU A 321 -23.28 -11.06 -8.44
N GLU A 322 -24.27 -11.75 -7.89
CA GLU A 322 -25.14 -12.66 -8.64
C GLU A 322 -26.20 -11.90 -9.44
N GLY A 323 -27.05 -12.62 -10.21
CA GLY A 323 -28.13 -12.01 -10.97
C GLY A 323 -29.08 -11.16 -10.10
N ILE A 324 -29.39 -11.64 -8.89
CA ILE A 324 -30.16 -10.92 -7.86
C ILE A 324 -29.50 -11.21 -6.51
N ASN A 325 -29.20 -10.17 -5.75
CA ASN A 325 -28.67 -10.27 -4.37
C ASN A 325 -29.66 -9.57 -3.43
N GLU A 326 -30.17 -10.27 -2.43
CA GLU A 326 -31.09 -9.71 -1.43
C GLU A 326 -30.37 -9.51 -0.10
N VAL A 327 -30.28 -8.26 0.33
CA VAL A 327 -29.64 -7.86 1.60
C VAL A 327 -30.72 -7.43 2.57
N TYR A 328 -30.79 -8.11 3.72
CA TYR A 328 -31.74 -7.79 4.78
C TYR A 328 -31.05 -7.11 5.95
N PHE A 329 -31.69 -6.09 6.50
CA PHE A 329 -31.18 -5.34 7.66
C PHE A 329 -32.34 -4.89 8.56
N ASN A 330 -32.08 -4.75 9.84
CA ASN A 330 -33.03 -4.25 10.82
C ASN A 330 -32.67 -2.81 11.20
N ILE A 331 -33.69 -1.96 11.40
CA ILE A 331 -33.55 -0.60 11.96
C ILE A 331 -34.29 -0.53 13.29
N SER A 332 -33.63 -0.01 14.33
CA SER A 332 -34.24 0.23 15.65
C SER A 332 -35.23 1.40 15.64
N SER A 333 -36.13 1.47 16.62
CA SER A 333 -37.20 2.47 16.71
C SER A 333 -36.75 3.91 17.00
N ASP A 334 -35.50 4.11 17.37
CA ASP A 334 -34.89 5.37 17.80
C ASP A 334 -33.89 5.95 16.78
N GLU A 335 -33.76 5.34 15.60
CA GLU A 335 -32.88 5.85 14.54
C GLU A 335 -33.54 6.99 13.78
N SER A 336 -32.96 8.18 13.83
CA SER A 336 -33.43 9.35 13.04
C SER A 336 -32.89 9.35 11.62
N ILE A 337 -31.69 8.79 11.44
CA ILE A 337 -30.98 8.66 10.16
C ILE A 337 -30.19 7.36 10.14
N VAL A 338 -30.21 6.66 9.01
CA VAL A 338 -29.34 5.51 8.73
C VAL A 338 -28.65 5.74 7.40
N VAL A 339 -27.33 5.65 7.39
CA VAL A 339 -26.51 5.75 6.17
C VAL A 339 -25.95 4.37 5.87
N ILE A 340 -26.01 3.93 4.62
CA ILE A 340 -25.38 2.69 4.16
C ILE A 340 -24.47 3.03 3.00
N ASN A 341 -23.20 2.68 3.13
CA ASN A 341 -22.21 2.88 2.07
C ASN A 341 -22.06 1.58 1.29
N LEU A 342 -22.45 1.59 0.01
CA LEU A 342 -22.33 0.50 -0.93
C LEU A 342 -21.17 0.76 -1.90
N TYR A 343 -20.31 -0.23 -2.06
CA TYR A 343 -19.25 -0.29 -3.04
C TYR A 343 -19.43 -1.52 -3.91
N LYS A 344 -19.05 -1.43 -5.18
CA LYS A 344 -19.11 -2.54 -6.14
C LYS A 344 -17.93 -2.50 -7.10
N SER A 345 -17.64 -3.63 -7.74
CA SER A 345 -16.74 -3.65 -8.90
C SER A 345 -17.22 -2.69 -10.00
N ILE A 346 -16.27 -2.16 -10.78
CA ILE A 346 -16.54 -1.06 -11.72
C ILE A 346 -17.43 -1.49 -12.90
N LEU A 347 -17.19 -2.68 -13.46
CA LEU A 347 -17.85 -3.15 -14.69
C LEU A 347 -19.31 -3.57 -14.53
N PRO A 348 -19.73 -4.27 -13.43
CA PRO A 348 -21.12 -4.65 -13.25
C PRO A 348 -22.05 -3.43 -13.14
N GLU A 349 -23.04 -3.33 -14.01
CA GLU A 349 -24.14 -2.36 -13.88
C GLU A 349 -25.20 -2.95 -12.96
N VAL A 350 -25.72 -2.17 -12.01
CA VAL A 350 -26.70 -2.66 -11.02
C VAL A 350 -27.87 -1.70 -10.83
N SER A 351 -29.05 -2.25 -10.56
CA SER A 351 -30.20 -1.50 -10.04
C SER A 351 -30.45 -1.84 -8.56
N ILE A 352 -31.05 -0.89 -7.84
CA ILE A 352 -31.41 -1.01 -6.41
C ILE A 352 -32.92 -0.94 -6.25
N GLU A 353 -33.46 -1.80 -5.38
CA GLU A 353 -34.83 -1.67 -4.85
C GLU A 353 -34.77 -1.68 -3.32
N LEU A 354 -35.45 -0.73 -2.66
CA LEU A 354 -35.60 -0.72 -1.21
C LEU A 354 -37.04 -1.11 -0.83
N LEU A 355 -37.18 -2.08 0.07
CA LEU A 355 -38.46 -2.49 0.65
C LEU A 355 -38.50 -2.10 2.13
N CYS A 356 -39.49 -1.30 2.52
CA CYS A 356 -39.70 -0.93 3.92
C CYS A 356 -40.38 -2.06 4.72
N PRO A 357 -40.30 -2.03 6.07
CA PRO A 357 -41.05 -2.92 6.95
C PRO A 357 -42.56 -2.86 6.75
N CYS A 358 -43.05 -1.72 6.25
CA CYS A 358 -44.44 -1.49 5.87
C CYS A 358 -44.89 -2.19 4.58
N GLY A 359 -44.00 -2.88 3.87
CA GLY A 359 -44.28 -3.59 2.63
C GLY A 359 -44.32 -2.73 1.36
N PHE A 360 -44.06 -1.43 1.46
CA PHE A 360 -43.89 -0.54 0.30
C PHE A 360 -42.47 -0.63 -0.26
N SER A 361 -42.35 -0.53 -1.58
CA SER A 361 -41.09 -0.59 -2.32
C SER A 361 -40.84 0.70 -3.10
N THR A 362 -39.57 1.04 -3.35
CA THR A 362 -39.18 2.07 -4.34
C THR A 362 -39.53 1.70 -5.77
N GLY A 363 -39.70 0.42 -6.07
CA GLY A 363 -39.49 -0.12 -7.41
C GLY A 363 -38.00 -0.15 -7.79
N GLU A 364 -37.70 -0.61 -9.01
CA GLU A 364 -36.34 -0.73 -9.51
C GLU A 364 -35.76 0.66 -9.85
N ILE A 365 -34.71 1.06 -9.14
CA ILE A 365 -33.93 2.28 -9.38
C ILE A 365 -32.64 1.90 -10.09
N ILE A 366 -32.51 2.27 -11.36
CA ILE A 366 -31.23 2.13 -12.09
C ILE A 366 -30.26 3.16 -11.55
N LEU A 367 -29.09 2.73 -11.08
CA LEU A 367 -28.09 3.64 -10.55
C LEU A 367 -27.47 4.48 -11.67
N GLN A 368 -27.58 5.79 -11.53
CA GLN A 368 -26.92 6.79 -12.37
C GLN A 368 -26.23 7.80 -11.46
N GLN A 369 -25.19 8.49 -11.97
CA GLN A 369 -24.51 9.52 -11.19
C GLN A 369 -25.48 10.63 -10.79
N GLY A 370 -25.33 11.14 -9.57
CA GLY A 370 -26.25 12.10 -8.98
C GLY A 370 -27.15 11.47 -7.91
N PHE A 371 -28.28 12.11 -7.63
CA PHE A 371 -29.19 11.76 -6.54
C PHE A 371 -30.50 11.17 -7.06
N ASN A 372 -30.97 10.12 -6.41
CA ASN A 372 -32.31 9.57 -6.52
C ASN A 372 -32.98 9.64 -5.16
N GLU A 373 -34.02 10.47 -5.05
CA GLU A 373 -34.71 10.71 -3.79
C GLU A 373 -36.18 10.37 -3.86
N GLY A 374 -36.74 9.91 -2.75
CA GLY A 374 -38.16 9.64 -2.65
C GLY A 374 -38.59 9.34 -1.22
N THR A 375 -39.84 8.90 -1.06
CA THR A 375 -40.39 8.54 0.25
C THR A 375 -41.06 7.17 0.16
N ILE A 376 -40.81 6.33 1.15
CA ILE A 376 -41.40 4.99 1.30
C ILE A 376 -41.94 4.89 2.73
N GLY A 377 -43.26 4.80 2.89
CA GLY A 377 -43.88 4.85 4.21
C GLY A 377 -43.57 6.16 4.94
N ASN A 378 -42.98 6.06 6.14
CA ASN A 378 -42.59 7.21 6.97
C ASN A 378 -41.08 7.58 6.84
N THR A 379 -40.44 7.14 5.76
CA THR A 379 -38.99 7.30 5.56
C THR A 379 -38.69 7.93 4.21
N ARG A 380 -37.89 8.99 4.23
CA ARG A 380 -37.27 9.55 3.02
C ARG A 380 -36.00 8.77 2.71
N TYR A 381 -35.82 8.35 1.47
CA TYR A 381 -34.56 7.80 1.00
C TYR A 381 -33.87 8.80 0.06
N SER A 382 -32.55 8.83 0.11
CA SER A 382 -31.68 9.50 -0.84
C SER A 382 -30.55 8.54 -1.20
N ILE A 383 -30.55 8.08 -2.45
CA ILE A 383 -29.49 7.23 -3.01
C ILE A 383 -28.65 8.11 -3.91
N TYR A 384 -27.36 8.23 -3.62
CA TYR A 384 -26.45 8.97 -4.47
C TYR A 384 -25.33 8.08 -4.98
N LEU A 385 -24.93 8.28 -6.22
CA LEU A 385 -23.73 7.69 -6.81
C LEU A 385 -22.78 8.84 -7.18
N THR A 386 -21.59 8.85 -6.58
CA THR A 386 -20.61 9.93 -6.80
C THR A 386 -20.00 9.91 -8.21
N GLY A 387 -20.02 8.75 -8.87
CA GLY A 387 -19.13 8.50 -10.00
C GLY A 387 -17.66 8.34 -9.57
N PRO A 388 -16.72 8.25 -10.53
CA PRO A 388 -15.31 8.07 -10.22
C PRO A 388 -14.73 9.28 -9.50
N LYS A 389 -13.98 9.03 -8.43
CA LYS A 389 -13.27 10.03 -7.62
C LYS A 389 -11.87 10.30 -8.19
N PRO A 390 -11.25 11.46 -7.91
CA PRO A 390 -9.88 11.81 -8.30
C PRO A 390 -8.75 10.84 -7.91
N PHE A 391 -9.07 9.82 -7.12
CA PHE A 391 -8.13 8.84 -6.58
C PHE A 391 -8.77 7.44 -6.39
N ASP A 392 -10.01 7.24 -6.84
CA ASP A 392 -10.69 5.94 -6.80
C ASP A 392 -11.66 5.82 -7.99
N VAL A 393 -11.45 4.80 -8.82
CA VAL A 393 -12.24 4.57 -10.04
C VAL A 393 -13.63 3.97 -9.74
N SER A 394 -13.81 3.38 -8.55
CA SER A 394 -15.01 2.61 -8.19
C SER A 394 -16.21 3.50 -7.83
N GLY A 395 -15.93 4.74 -7.39
CA GLY A 395 -16.94 5.65 -6.86
C GLY A 395 -17.55 5.18 -5.54
N GLU A 396 -18.54 5.92 -5.04
CA GLU A 396 -19.28 5.61 -3.80
C GLU A 396 -20.78 5.67 -4.06
N ILE A 397 -21.51 4.67 -3.57
CA ILE A 397 -22.96 4.64 -3.57
C ILE A 397 -23.44 4.79 -2.13
N GLY A 398 -23.95 5.97 -1.78
CA GLY A 398 -24.52 6.18 -0.44
C GLY A 398 -26.03 6.07 -0.46
N ILE A 399 -26.58 5.29 0.46
CA ILE A 399 -28.02 5.12 0.68
C ILE A 399 -28.35 5.73 2.04
N VAL A 400 -29.04 6.87 2.03
CA VAL A 400 -29.43 7.61 3.24
C VAL A 400 -30.92 7.44 3.47
N LEU A 401 -31.29 6.97 4.66
CA LEU A 401 -32.66 6.82 5.12
C LEU A 401 -32.91 7.79 6.27
N THR A 402 -33.88 8.68 6.14
CA THR A 402 -34.21 9.70 7.15
C THR A 402 -35.69 9.62 7.52
N GLY A 403 -36.01 9.76 8.81
CA GLY A 403 -37.39 9.84 9.27
C GLY A 403 -38.11 11.08 8.74
N VAL A 404 -39.34 10.92 8.24
CA VAL A 404 -40.17 12.07 7.80
C VAL A 404 -40.70 12.86 8.98
N ASN A 405 -41.05 12.17 10.08
CA ASN A 405 -41.71 12.78 11.25
C ASN A 405 -40.87 12.79 12.53
N GLU A 406 -39.79 12.01 12.62
CA GLU A 406 -38.72 12.07 13.66
C GLU A 406 -37.75 10.89 13.48
N PHE A 407 -38.29 9.68 13.27
CA PHE A 407 -37.53 8.43 13.18
C PHE A 407 -37.77 7.70 11.85
N VAL A 408 -36.78 6.93 11.42
CA VAL A 408 -36.88 5.98 10.31
C VAL A 408 -37.85 4.86 10.69
N SER A 409 -38.55 4.29 9.70
CA SER A 409 -39.49 3.19 9.95
C SER A 409 -38.71 1.98 10.50
N SER A 410 -38.99 1.58 11.74
CA SER A 410 -38.28 0.48 12.39
C SER A 410 -38.78 -0.89 11.94
N GLY A 411 -37.92 -1.88 12.10
CA GLY A 411 -38.14 -3.26 11.67
C GLY A 411 -37.23 -3.68 10.52
N GLN A 412 -37.59 -4.77 9.87
CA GLN A 412 -36.78 -5.39 8.82
C GLN A 412 -37.00 -4.71 7.46
N TRP A 413 -35.92 -4.20 6.91
CA TRP A 413 -35.80 -3.68 5.57
C TRP A 413 -35.11 -4.69 4.65
N LYS A 414 -35.32 -4.53 3.34
CA LYS A 414 -34.62 -5.29 2.30
C LYS A 414 -34.07 -4.35 1.22
N ILE A 415 -32.83 -4.59 0.80
CA ILE A 415 -32.20 -4.01 -0.39
C ILE A 415 -32.05 -5.12 -1.42
N THR A 416 -32.62 -4.97 -2.60
CA THR A 416 -32.38 -5.87 -3.74
C THR A 416 -31.37 -5.23 -4.67
N LEU A 417 -30.23 -5.88 -4.94
CA LEU A 417 -29.30 -5.53 -6.01
C LEU A 417 -29.52 -6.47 -7.20
N LYS A 418 -29.77 -5.92 -8.38
CA LYS A 418 -29.93 -6.73 -9.61
C LYS A 418 -28.86 -6.37 -10.62
N LYS A 419 -28.13 -7.38 -11.09
CA LYS A 419 -27.06 -7.24 -12.09
C LYS A 419 -27.66 -7.07 -13.49
N LEU A 420 -27.29 -6.01 -14.18
CA LEU A 420 -27.88 -5.58 -15.46
C LEU A 420 -27.05 -5.98 -16.68
N ASN A 421 -25.80 -6.39 -16.49
CA ASN A 421 -24.90 -6.81 -17.55
C ASN A 421 -24.14 -8.11 -17.17
N GLU A 422 -23.34 -8.62 -18.10
CA GLU A 422 -22.68 -9.93 -18.01
C GLU A 422 -21.37 -9.92 -17.21
N TYR A 423 -20.89 -8.75 -16.79
CA TYR A 423 -19.62 -8.63 -16.07
C TYR A 423 -19.75 -9.20 -14.65
N ASP A 424 -18.68 -9.85 -14.19
CA ASP A 424 -18.56 -10.32 -12.82
C ASP A 424 -17.97 -9.25 -11.91
N GLY A 425 -18.19 -9.40 -10.61
CA GLY A 425 -17.65 -8.51 -9.61
C GLY A 425 -18.19 -8.81 -8.23
N ASN A 426 -17.73 -8.03 -7.25
CA ASN A 426 -18.15 -8.12 -5.87
C ASN A 426 -18.85 -6.83 -5.45
N PHE A 427 -19.56 -6.89 -4.33
CA PHE A 427 -20.10 -5.73 -3.63
C PHE A 427 -19.82 -5.84 -2.13
N ASP A 428 -19.74 -4.68 -1.49
CA ASP A 428 -19.62 -4.54 -0.05
C ASP A 428 -20.56 -3.42 0.42
N MET A 429 -21.25 -3.63 1.52
CA MET A 429 -22.08 -2.62 2.18
C MET A 429 -21.68 -2.48 3.65
N TRP A 430 -21.51 -1.24 4.09
CA TRP A 430 -21.22 -0.92 5.47
C TRP A 430 -22.30 -0.02 6.08
N LEU A 431 -22.65 -0.33 7.33
CA LEU A 431 -23.33 0.57 8.25
C LEU A 431 -22.30 1.35 9.08
N PRO A 432 -22.67 2.52 9.64
CA PRO A 432 -21.86 3.24 10.61
C PRO A 432 -21.43 2.35 11.78
N ILE A 433 -20.35 2.75 12.45
CA ILE A 433 -19.80 1.98 13.58
C ILE A 433 -20.78 1.92 14.76
N SER A 434 -20.61 0.90 15.61
CA SER A 434 -21.48 0.62 16.77
C SER A 434 -21.65 1.79 17.74
N GLU A 435 -20.65 2.66 17.86
CA GLU A 435 -20.73 3.84 18.72
C GLU A 435 -21.72 4.90 18.21
N GLY A 436 -22.14 4.81 16.95
CA GLY A 436 -23.07 5.74 16.29
C GLY A 436 -24.46 5.18 16.02
N LEU A 437 -24.73 3.91 16.34
CA LEU A 437 -26.00 3.22 16.07
C LEU A 437 -26.59 2.58 17.33
N ASN A 438 -27.89 2.31 17.30
CA ASN A 438 -28.51 1.39 18.25
C ASN A 438 -28.03 -0.04 17.98
N ILE A 439 -27.75 -0.82 19.03
CA ILE A 439 -27.26 -2.21 18.93
C ILE A 439 -28.17 -3.16 18.12
N ASN A 440 -29.44 -2.80 17.95
CA ASN A 440 -30.39 -3.57 17.14
C ASN A 440 -30.40 -3.18 15.66
N THR A 441 -29.73 -2.10 15.27
CA THR A 441 -29.62 -1.65 13.88
C THR A 441 -28.46 -2.38 13.21
N LYS A 442 -28.75 -3.43 12.42
CA LYS A 442 -27.72 -4.34 11.89
C LYS A 442 -28.18 -5.11 10.65
N PHE A 443 -27.25 -5.63 9.87
CA PHE A 443 -27.54 -6.62 8.85
C PHE A 443 -27.99 -7.95 9.49
N LEU A 444 -28.95 -8.63 8.86
CA LEU A 444 -29.47 -9.92 9.35
C LEU A 444 -28.59 -11.10 8.93
N ASN A 445 -27.89 -10.96 7.80
CA ASN A 445 -26.93 -11.95 7.28
C ASN A 445 -25.56 -11.28 7.08
N PRO A 446 -24.86 -10.89 8.17
CA PRO A 446 -23.60 -10.16 8.07
C PRO A 446 -22.44 -11.06 7.65
N VAL A 447 -21.39 -10.43 7.14
CA VAL A 447 -20.07 -11.04 6.92
C VAL A 447 -19.11 -10.49 7.97
N VAL A 448 -18.27 -11.36 8.55
CA VAL A 448 -17.34 -10.98 9.63
C VAL A 448 -15.97 -10.51 9.13
N TYR A 449 -15.70 -10.68 7.82
CA TYR A 449 -14.49 -10.22 7.13
C TYR A 449 -14.72 -8.85 6.52
N ASN A 450 -13.63 -8.12 6.21
CA ASN A 450 -13.69 -6.73 5.74
C ASN A 450 -14.41 -5.77 6.72
N THR A 451 -14.29 -6.08 8.02
CA THR A 451 -14.81 -5.33 9.17
C THR A 451 -13.75 -4.49 9.86
N ILE A 452 -12.50 -4.54 9.39
CA ILE A 452 -11.44 -3.65 9.83
C ILE A 452 -11.80 -2.20 9.48
N GLY A 453 -11.76 -1.29 10.43
CA GLY A 453 -12.17 0.10 10.18
C GLY A 453 -11.06 0.99 9.62
N ILE A 454 -11.46 2.02 8.89
CA ILE A 454 -10.59 3.12 8.44
C ILE A 454 -10.15 3.94 9.66
N PRO A 455 -8.87 4.35 9.79
CA PRO A 455 -7.79 4.23 8.81
C PRO A 455 -6.83 3.05 9.05
N ALA A 456 -7.24 1.99 9.76
CA ALA A 456 -6.39 0.81 9.98
C ALA A 456 -6.15 -0.02 8.71
N THR A 457 -6.91 0.28 7.66
CA THR A 457 -6.81 -0.18 6.26
C THR A 457 -5.58 0.36 5.51
N VAL A 458 -4.94 1.43 5.99
CA VAL A 458 -3.75 2.02 5.33
C VAL A 458 -2.58 1.03 5.24
N ARG A 459 -1.98 0.91 4.06
CA ARG A 459 -0.99 -0.14 3.74
C ARG A 459 0.31 -0.03 4.53
N ASN A 460 0.87 1.16 4.71
CA ASN A 460 2.21 1.38 5.26
C ASN A 460 2.23 1.81 6.75
N ILE A 461 1.11 1.62 7.48
CA ILE A 461 1.03 1.75 8.95
C ILE A 461 0.89 0.40 9.64
N ILE A 462 1.14 0.31 10.94
CA ILE A 462 0.96 -0.94 11.71
C ILE A 462 -0.48 -1.02 12.23
N SER A 463 -1.27 -1.91 11.66
CA SER A 463 -2.64 -2.18 12.08
C SER A 463 -2.68 -3.30 13.12
N VAL A 464 -3.46 -3.10 14.18
CA VAL A 464 -3.44 -3.95 15.37
C VAL A 464 -4.84 -4.46 15.72
N GLY A 465 -5.04 -5.77 15.60
CA GLY A 465 -6.23 -6.47 16.11
C GLY A 465 -6.10 -6.85 17.59
N SER A 466 -7.19 -7.33 18.17
CA SER A 466 -7.27 -7.76 19.58
C SER A 466 -7.43 -9.27 19.69
N TYR A 467 -6.71 -9.87 20.65
CA TYR A 467 -6.96 -11.24 21.07
C TYR A 467 -7.01 -11.35 22.60
N ASN A 468 -7.68 -12.41 23.07
CA ASN A 468 -7.67 -12.79 24.47
C ASN A 468 -6.45 -13.66 24.78
N TYR A 469 -5.46 -13.07 25.45
CA TYR A 469 -4.21 -13.74 25.79
C TYR A 469 -4.33 -14.85 26.83
N LEU A 470 -5.44 -14.93 27.60
CA LEU A 470 -5.65 -15.96 28.61
C LEU A 470 -6.06 -17.30 27.98
N VAL A 471 -6.87 -17.24 26.93
CA VAL A 471 -7.43 -18.43 26.25
C VAL A 471 -6.90 -18.60 24.82
N ASN A 472 -6.07 -17.67 24.36
CA ASN A 472 -5.50 -17.61 23.02
C ASN A 472 -6.54 -17.77 21.89
N ILE A 473 -7.58 -16.94 21.95
CA ILE A 473 -8.61 -16.81 20.91
C ILE A 473 -8.66 -15.35 20.44
N ILE A 474 -9.03 -15.15 19.17
CA ILE A 474 -9.26 -13.80 18.65
C ILE A 474 -10.45 -13.17 19.39
N SER A 475 -10.35 -11.87 19.68
CA SER A 475 -11.46 -11.15 20.28
C SER A 475 -12.62 -11.10 19.27
N PRO A 476 -13.84 -11.49 19.64
CA PRO A 476 -14.97 -11.53 18.71
C PRO A 476 -15.24 -10.20 18.01
N PHE A 477 -15.12 -9.10 18.77
CA PHE A 477 -15.25 -7.73 18.27
C PHE A 477 -14.10 -7.26 17.37
N SER A 478 -12.92 -7.91 17.37
CA SER A 478 -11.77 -7.40 16.61
C SER A 478 -12.09 -7.35 15.12
N GLY A 479 -12.00 -6.15 14.52
CA GLY A 479 -12.13 -5.95 13.09
C GLY A 479 -11.16 -6.83 12.30
N ARG A 480 -11.65 -7.40 11.20
CA ARG A 480 -10.94 -8.38 10.38
C ARG A 480 -10.77 -7.86 8.97
N GLY A 481 -9.63 -8.12 8.34
CA GLY A 481 -9.42 -7.81 6.94
C GLY A 481 -10.27 -8.67 6.01
N GLU A 482 -10.19 -8.37 4.73
CA GLU A 482 -10.76 -9.21 3.67
C GLU A 482 -10.07 -10.59 3.61
N ILE A 483 -10.79 -11.61 3.12
CA ILE A 483 -10.22 -12.94 2.90
C ILE A 483 -9.08 -12.84 1.88
N TYR A 484 -7.91 -13.38 2.24
CA TYR A 484 -6.69 -13.27 1.46
C TYR A 484 -6.81 -13.97 0.09
N ASN A 485 -6.85 -13.18 -1.00
CA ASN A 485 -6.85 -13.65 -2.39
C ASN A 485 -5.54 -13.31 -3.14
N GLY A 486 -4.40 -13.28 -2.44
CA GLY A 486 -3.10 -12.87 -3.02
C GLY A 486 -2.83 -11.35 -2.99
N GLN A 487 -3.59 -10.61 -2.17
CA GLN A 487 -3.41 -9.17 -1.92
C GLN A 487 -2.85 -8.90 -0.50
N TYR A 488 -2.57 -7.64 -0.20
CA TYR A 488 -2.08 -7.19 1.10
C TYR A 488 -3.08 -7.48 2.26
N ILE A 489 -2.60 -8.08 3.37
CA ILE A 489 -3.46 -8.54 4.48
C ILE A 489 -3.46 -7.59 5.69
N LYS A 490 -4.62 -7.47 6.34
CA LYS A 490 -4.83 -6.71 7.58
C LYS A 490 -5.68 -7.53 8.58
N PRO A 491 -5.57 -7.28 9.91
CA PRO A 491 -4.56 -6.43 10.57
C PRO A 491 -3.14 -6.97 10.36
N ASP A 492 -2.10 -6.17 10.65
CA ASP A 492 -0.72 -6.66 10.49
C ASP A 492 -0.35 -7.64 11.62
N ILE A 493 -0.77 -7.36 12.85
CA ILE A 493 -0.54 -8.21 14.03
C ILE A 493 -1.71 -8.08 15.02
N VAL A 494 -1.75 -8.97 16.00
CA VAL A 494 -2.67 -8.86 17.15
C VAL A 494 -1.92 -8.65 18.46
N ALA A 495 -2.53 -7.91 19.38
CA ALA A 495 -2.04 -7.73 20.74
C ALA A 495 -3.18 -7.94 21.75
N PRO A 496 -2.86 -8.20 23.04
CA PRO A 496 -3.85 -8.30 24.11
C PRO A 496 -4.74 -7.06 24.16
N GLY A 497 -6.05 -7.25 24.00
CA GLY A 497 -7.03 -6.16 24.06
C GLY A 497 -8.24 -6.46 24.93
N GLU A 498 -8.29 -7.58 25.65
CA GLU A 498 -9.38 -7.93 26.56
C GLU A 498 -8.97 -7.80 28.03
N GLY A 499 -9.73 -6.99 28.78
CA GLY A 499 -9.56 -6.83 30.22
C GLY A 499 -8.22 -6.24 30.62
N ILE A 500 -7.70 -5.27 29.85
CA ILE A 500 -6.38 -4.66 30.04
C ILE A 500 -6.45 -3.54 31.09
N TYR A 501 -5.69 -3.68 32.17
CA TYR A 501 -5.58 -2.72 33.26
C TYR A 501 -4.67 -1.57 32.88
N SER A 502 -5.15 -0.34 33.03
CA SER A 502 -4.38 0.87 32.77
C SER A 502 -4.94 2.05 33.56
N THR A 503 -4.31 3.21 33.42
CA THR A 503 -4.67 4.45 34.10
C THR A 503 -6.05 4.94 33.69
N ILE A 504 -6.83 5.44 34.66
CA ILE A 504 -8.06 6.18 34.42
C ILE A 504 -7.96 7.55 35.09
N PRO A 505 -8.80 8.54 34.71
CA PRO A 505 -8.80 9.85 35.35
C PRO A 505 -8.93 9.76 36.88
N ASN A 506 -8.43 10.78 37.57
CA ASN A 506 -8.43 10.89 39.03
C ASN A 506 -7.46 9.92 39.73
N ARG A 507 -6.33 9.63 39.10
CA ARG A 507 -5.23 8.81 39.67
C ARG A 507 -5.60 7.33 39.91
N GLY A 508 -6.65 6.84 39.25
CA GLY A 508 -7.14 5.48 39.39
C GLY A 508 -6.58 4.54 38.32
N PHE A 509 -6.88 3.26 38.45
CA PHE A 509 -6.60 2.27 37.42
C PHE A 509 -7.78 1.30 37.27
N ASP A 510 -8.09 0.91 36.03
CA ASP A 510 -9.21 0.02 35.73
C ASP A 510 -8.99 -0.78 34.43
N LYS A 511 -9.82 -1.81 34.21
CA LYS A 511 -9.78 -2.65 33.01
C LYS A 511 -10.67 -2.09 31.91
N LYS A 512 -10.16 -2.11 30.68
CA LYS A 512 -10.96 -1.88 29.47
C LYS A 512 -10.69 -2.97 28.44
N THR A 513 -11.64 -3.12 27.52
CA THR A 513 -11.60 -4.09 26.42
C THR A 513 -11.82 -3.36 25.10
N GLY A 514 -11.05 -3.73 24.07
CA GLY A 514 -11.16 -3.19 22.72
C GLY A 514 -9.82 -3.25 21.97
N THR A 515 -9.86 -3.15 20.64
CA THR A 515 -8.63 -2.97 19.84
C THR A 515 -7.87 -1.69 20.23
N SER A 516 -8.58 -0.71 20.80
CA SER A 516 -8.03 0.51 21.41
C SER A 516 -7.03 0.23 22.54
N MET A 517 -7.09 -0.92 23.20
CA MET A 517 -6.13 -1.35 24.23
C MET A 517 -4.96 -2.14 23.64
N ALA A 518 -5.16 -2.81 22.50
CA ALA A 518 -4.13 -3.59 21.82
C ALA A 518 -3.10 -2.68 21.09
N ALA A 519 -3.58 -1.67 20.35
CA ALA A 519 -2.75 -0.72 19.62
C ALA A 519 -1.66 -0.01 20.47
N PRO A 520 -1.97 0.57 21.65
CA PRO A 520 -0.95 1.25 22.46
C PRO A 520 0.15 0.31 22.98
N GLN A 521 -0.13 -0.99 23.15
CA GLN A 521 0.91 -1.94 23.51
C GLN A 521 1.93 -2.10 22.37
N VAL A 522 1.45 -2.19 21.12
CA VAL A 522 2.31 -2.19 19.93
C VAL A 522 3.02 -0.84 19.77
N THR A 523 2.36 0.29 20.02
CA THR A 523 2.98 1.62 19.98
C THR A 523 4.16 1.72 20.96
N GLY A 524 3.97 1.27 22.20
CA GLY A 524 5.05 1.23 23.17
C GLY A 524 6.18 0.28 22.76
N ALA A 525 5.85 -0.86 22.15
CA ALA A 525 6.85 -1.80 21.62
C ALA A 525 7.66 -1.16 20.48
N SER A 526 7.00 -0.44 19.56
CA SER A 526 7.64 0.37 18.53
C SER A 526 8.56 1.44 19.13
N ALA A 527 8.15 2.11 20.21
CA ALA A 527 8.99 3.09 20.89
C ALA A 527 10.25 2.46 21.50
N LEU A 528 10.18 1.24 22.03
CA LEU A 528 11.36 0.50 22.51
C LEU A 528 12.29 0.11 21.35
N MET A 529 11.73 -0.31 20.20
CA MET A 529 12.53 -0.59 19.00
C MET A 529 13.20 0.68 18.47
N MET A 530 12.48 1.80 18.39
CA MET A 530 13.03 3.10 17.96
C MET A 530 14.10 3.61 18.94
N GLN A 531 13.96 3.35 20.25
CA GLN A 531 15.03 3.63 21.21
C GLN A 531 16.27 2.78 20.89
N TRP A 532 16.09 1.47 20.68
CA TRP A 532 17.18 0.56 20.38
C TRP A 532 17.87 0.90 19.05
N GLY A 533 17.10 1.14 17.99
CA GLY A 533 17.63 1.42 16.65
C GLY A 533 18.16 2.85 16.54
N ILE A 534 17.29 3.83 16.77
CA ILE A 534 17.56 5.23 16.41
C ILE A 534 18.29 5.95 17.54
N VAL A 535 17.77 5.90 18.78
CA VAL A 535 18.37 6.65 19.91
C VAL A 535 19.72 6.08 20.32
N LYS A 536 19.87 4.75 20.34
CA LYS A 536 21.14 4.07 20.64
C LYS A 536 22.03 3.87 19.40
N GLY A 537 21.55 4.22 18.20
CA GLY A 537 22.33 4.17 16.96
C GLY A 537 22.62 2.78 16.40
N ASN A 538 21.88 1.74 16.80
CA ASN A 538 22.04 0.39 16.25
C ASN A 538 21.42 0.23 14.85
N ASP A 539 20.31 0.94 14.58
CA ASP A 539 19.63 0.99 13.29
C ASP A 539 18.87 2.33 13.16
N PRO A 540 19.50 3.36 12.55
CA PRO A 540 18.90 4.67 12.38
C PRO A 540 17.59 4.66 11.56
N TYR A 541 17.33 3.59 10.79
CA TYR A 541 16.21 3.47 9.88
C TYR A 541 15.06 2.61 10.44
N LEU A 542 15.12 2.22 11.71
CA LEU A 542 14.12 1.35 12.35
C LEU A 542 12.82 2.10 12.66
N TYR A 543 12.06 2.41 11.61
CA TYR A 543 10.74 3.04 11.61
C TYR A 543 9.93 2.58 10.37
N GLY A 544 8.68 3.02 10.22
CA GLY A 544 7.84 2.73 9.05
C GLY A 544 7.71 1.24 8.72
N GLU A 545 7.78 0.90 7.43
CA GLU A 545 7.71 -0.49 6.93
C GLU A 545 8.84 -1.38 7.48
N ARG A 546 10.05 -0.83 7.71
CA ARG A 546 11.17 -1.60 8.27
C ARG A 546 10.89 -2.03 9.70
N LEU A 547 10.38 -1.13 10.54
CA LEU A 547 9.96 -1.49 11.91
C LEU A 547 8.80 -2.49 11.88
N LYS A 548 7.80 -2.26 11.01
CA LYS A 548 6.68 -3.20 10.81
C LYS A 548 7.16 -4.60 10.44
N TYR A 549 8.08 -4.72 9.46
CA TYR A 549 8.65 -6.00 9.04
C TYR A 549 9.16 -6.81 10.24
N PHE A 550 9.97 -6.20 11.10
CA PHE A 550 10.51 -6.90 12.26
C PHE A 550 9.46 -7.25 13.31
N LEU A 551 8.38 -6.46 13.41
CA LEU A 551 7.22 -6.81 14.24
C LEU A 551 6.47 -8.03 13.68
N ILE A 552 6.16 -8.06 12.38
CA ILE A 552 5.38 -9.15 11.76
C ILE A 552 6.16 -10.47 11.70
N ILE A 553 7.46 -10.45 11.42
CA ILE A 553 8.28 -11.67 11.42
C ILE A 553 8.53 -12.15 12.85
N GLY A 554 8.76 -11.20 13.77
CA GLY A 554 8.94 -11.50 15.19
C GLY A 554 7.67 -12.02 15.87
N ALA A 555 6.50 -11.80 15.28
CA ALA A 555 5.22 -12.21 15.84
C ALA A 555 5.15 -13.73 16.11
N LYS A 556 4.62 -14.08 17.27
CA LYS A 556 4.38 -15.46 17.68
C LYS A 556 3.20 -16.04 16.89
N LYS A 557 3.38 -17.29 16.47
CA LYS A 557 2.36 -18.09 15.78
C LYS A 557 1.97 -19.22 16.72
N GLY A 558 1.33 -18.86 17.84
CA GLY A 558 1.05 -19.77 18.94
C GLY A 558 0.01 -20.85 18.60
N ARG A 559 -0.84 -20.56 17.60
CA ARG A 559 -1.87 -21.47 17.08
C ARG A 559 -1.35 -22.23 15.87
N ARG A 560 -1.43 -23.55 15.89
CA ARG A 560 -1.02 -24.41 14.75
C ARG A 560 -2.17 -24.70 13.78
N ASP A 561 -3.39 -24.47 14.24
CA ASP A 561 -4.64 -24.62 13.49
C ASP A 561 -4.95 -23.40 12.60
N ILE A 562 -4.15 -22.33 12.72
CA ILE A 562 -4.28 -21.11 11.91
C ILE A 562 -3.14 -21.09 10.90
N GLN A 563 -3.48 -20.86 9.64
CA GLN A 563 -2.51 -20.57 8.59
C GLN A 563 -2.25 -19.07 8.58
N TYR A 564 -1.00 -18.68 8.87
CA TYR A 564 -0.60 -17.28 8.88
C TYR A 564 0.00 -16.88 7.51
N PRO A 565 -0.20 -15.63 7.06
CA PRO A 565 -1.00 -14.62 7.71
C PRO A 565 -2.50 -14.90 7.55
N ASP A 566 -3.29 -14.45 8.53
CA ASP A 566 -4.73 -14.67 8.62
C ASP A 566 -5.47 -13.33 8.73
N PRO A 567 -6.65 -13.14 8.11
CA PRO A 567 -7.37 -11.87 8.11
C PRO A 567 -7.90 -11.43 9.49
N ALA A 568 -7.87 -12.29 10.51
CA ALA A 568 -8.19 -11.94 11.88
C ALA A 568 -6.91 -11.79 12.74
N TRP A 569 -5.94 -12.69 12.57
CA TRP A 569 -4.72 -12.71 13.39
C TRP A 569 -3.52 -11.95 12.80
N GLY A 570 -3.63 -11.46 11.57
CA GLY A 570 -2.52 -10.89 10.82
C GLY A 570 -1.37 -11.89 10.70
N TYR A 571 -0.15 -11.42 10.94
CA TYR A 571 1.06 -12.25 10.96
C TYR A 571 1.31 -12.94 12.32
N GLY A 572 0.45 -12.72 13.31
CA GLY A 572 0.51 -13.36 14.62
C GLY A 572 0.46 -12.39 15.81
N GLU A 573 0.69 -12.95 16.99
CA GLU A 573 0.70 -12.24 18.27
C GLU A 573 1.99 -11.42 18.42
N LEU A 574 1.89 -10.16 18.85
CA LEU A 574 3.05 -9.31 19.16
C LEU A 574 4.08 -10.06 20.03
N CYS A 575 5.36 -10.05 19.64
CA CYS A 575 6.44 -10.55 20.50
C CYS A 575 7.71 -9.72 20.32
N LEU A 576 7.84 -8.67 21.15
CA LEU A 576 8.91 -7.69 21.00
C LEU A 576 10.32 -8.29 21.14
N ARG A 577 10.51 -9.29 22.02
CA ARG A 577 11.80 -9.99 22.17
C ARG A 577 12.24 -10.63 20.85
N ASN A 578 11.34 -11.32 20.16
CA ASN A 578 11.64 -11.95 18.89
C ASN A 578 11.95 -10.90 17.83
N SER A 579 11.19 -9.80 17.79
CA SER A 579 11.43 -8.68 16.89
C SER A 579 12.81 -8.05 17.09
N ILE A 580 13.20 -7.71 18.33
CA ILE A 580 14.53 -7.13 18.62
C ILE A 580 15.65 -8.14 18.35
N ASN A 581 15.46 -9.42 18.68
CA ASN A 581 16.44 -10.46 18.37
C ASN A 581 16.63 -10.60 16.86
N LEU A 582 15.56 -10.55 16.09
CA LEU A 582 15.60 -10.63 14.65
C LEU A 582 16.35 -9.43 14.06
N VAL A 583 16.04 -8.20 14.48
CA VAL A 583 16.77 -7.00 14.05
C VAL A 583 18.26 -7.13 14.37
N SER A 584 18.59 -7.53 15.61
CA SER A 584 19.97 -7.68 16.07
C SER A 584 20.73 -8.76 15.28
N GLN A 585 20.08 -9.88 14.97
CA GLN A 585 20.63 -10.95 14.13
C GLN A 585 20.84 -10.51 12.69
N THR A 586 19.88 -9.77 12.10
CA THR A 586 19.99 -9.24 10.74
C THR A 586 21.16 -8.25 10.60
N LEU A 587 21.50 -7.53 11.68
CA LEU A 587 22.60 -6.56 11.72
C LEU A 587 23.95 -7.17 12.17
N GLY A 588 24.04 -8.49 12.42
CA GLY A 588 25.27 -9.14 12.90
C GLY A 588 25.68 -8.74 14.34
N LEU A 589 24.81 -8.07 15.09
CA LEU A 589 25.05 -7.59 16.46
C LEU A 589 24.62 -8.67 17.47
N GLY A 590 25.46 -9.68 17.68
CA GLY A 590 25.32 -10.55 18.85
C GLY A 590 25.51 -9.73 20.13
N PHE A 591 24.61 -9.87 21.12
CA PHE A 591 24.66 -9.17 22.41
C PHE A 591 26.10 -9.16 23.00
N ARG A 592 26.82 -8.04 22.85
CA ARG A 592 28.10 -7.76 23.47
C ARG A 592 28.03 -6.39 24.15
N ASN A 593 28.54 -6.36 25.39
CA ASN A 593 28.51 -5.25 26.34
C ASN A 593 28.92 -3.90 25.75
N PHE A 594 28.14 -2.89 26.10
CA PHE A 594 28.34 -1.48 25.79
C PHE A 594 29.59 -0.91 26.47
N TYR A 595 30.53 -0.38 25.68
CA TYR A 595 31.29 0.85 25.99
C TYR A 595 31.83 1.42 24.67
N ILE A 596 31.19 2.48 24.14
CA ILE A 596 31.80 3.37 23.14
C ILE A 596 31.45 4.81 23.54
N LYS A 597 32.19 5.32 24.54
CA LYS A 597 32.54 6.74 24.61
C LYS A 597 33.98 6.80 24.14
N ASP A 598 34.18 7.14 22.87
CA ASP A 598 35.42 7.71 22.28
C ASP A 598 35.40 7.57 20.74
N ARG A 599 34.33 8.05 20.10
CA ARG A 599 34.24 8.12 18.63
C ARG A 599 34.34 9.54 18.06
N GLN A 600 34.81 10.51 18.86
CA GLN A 600 35.08 11.87 18.35
C GLN A 600 36.53 12.09 17.87
N GLU A 601 37.42 11.09 17.92
CA GLU A 601 38.82 11.26 17.47
C GLU A 601 39.29 10.34 16.33
N SER A 602 38.48 9.43 15.78
CA SER A 602 38.96 8.60 14.68
C SER A 602 38.75 9.24 13.30
N LYS A 603 39.84 9.77 12.75
CA LYS A 603 40.05 10.19 11.34
C LYS A 603 39.85 9.08 10.27
N ASN A 604 39.21 7.96 10.59
CA ASN A 604 39.02 6.81 9.68
C ASN A 604 37.52 6.55 9.43
N VAL A 605 36.80 7.56 8.93
CA VAL A 605 35.46 7.36 8.34
C VAL A 605 35.64 7.08 6.85
N SER A 606 36.15 5.89 6.52
CA SER A 606 36.31 5.43 5.13
C SER A 606 35.72 4.05 4.86
N GLU A 607 35.04 3.41 5.83
CA GLU A 607 34.59 2.01 5.67
C GLU A 607 33.08 1.79 5.94
N VAL A 608 32.24 2.80 5.73
CA VAL A 608 30.77 2.59 5.62
C VAL A 608 30.28 2.99 4.23
N SER A 609 31.04 2.61 3.19
CA SER A 609 30.55 2.53 1.81
C SER A 609 30.04 1.11 1.53
N GLY A 610 29.05 0.67 2.32
CA GLY A 610 28.55 -0.72 2.33
C GLY A 610 27.89 -1.24 1.05
N ILE A 611 27.97 -0.52 -0.08
CA ILE A 611 27.39 -0.94 -1.36
C ILE A 611 28.47 -1.22 -2.42
N GLY A 612 29.76 -1.01 -2.11
CA GLY A 612 30.87 -1.46 -2.97
C GLY A 612 30.87 -0.86 -4.37
N VAL A 613 30.21 0.27 -4.57
CA VAL A 613 30.39 1.07 -5.79
C VAL A 613 31.62 1.94 -5.56
N ASP A 614 32.73 1.48 -6.12
CA ASP A 614 33.96 2.27 -6.13
C ASP A 614 33.86 3.34 -7.21
N TYR A 615 33.56 4.57 -6.80
CA TYR A 615 33.60 5.73 -7.70
C TYR A 615 35.04 6.22 -7.92
N THR A 616 36.09 5.46 -7.55
CA THR A 616 37.46 5.80 -7.96
C THR A 616 37.58 5.63 -9.47
N THR A 617 37.37 6.74 -10.16
CA THR A 617 37.57 6.87 -11.60
C THR A 617 38.25 8.20 -11.86
N ASP A 618 39.14 8.23 -12.85
CA ASP A 618 39.70 9.48 -13.37
C ASP A 618 38.74 10.15 -14.37
N SER A 619 37.56 9.55 -14.63
CA SER A 619 36.57 10.09 -15.56
C SER A 619 35.97 11.40 -15.03
N LYS A 620 35.87 12.37 -15.95
CA LYS A 620 35.21 13.66 -15.73
C LYS A 620 33.77 13.66 -16.23
N ASP A 621 33.24 12.51 -16.64
CA ASP A 621 31.86 12.38 -17.09
C ASP A 621 30.92 12.76 -15.94
N LYS A 622 29.90 13.57 -16.25
CA LYS A 622 28.88 13.95 -15.27
C LYS A 622 27.90 12.81 -15.10
N ILE A 623 27.76 12.32 -13.87
CA ILE A 623 26.81 11.26 -13.52
C ILE A 623 25.71 11.81 -12.63
N PHE A 624 24.57 11.13 -12.63
CA PHE A 624 23.50 11.40 -11.69
C PHE A 624 23.60 10.48 -10.48
N ILE A 625 23.50 11.06 -9.28
CA ILE A 625 23.36 10.31 -8.03
C ILE A 625 22.16 10.83 -7.24
N LEU A 626 21.37 9.90 -6.71
CA LEU A 626 20.39 10.23 -5.68
C LEU A 626 21.08 10.18 -4.32
N VAL A 627 21.00 11.27 -3.57
CA VAL A 627 21.60 11.38 -2.24
C VAL A 627 20.56 11.74 -1.20
N GLU A 628 20.78 11.26 0.01
CA GLU A 628 20.09 11.74 1.20
C GLU A 628 20.94 12.83 1.84
N VAL A 629 20.37 14.02 2.00
CA VAL A 629 21.00 15.18 2.64
C VAL A 629 20.30 15.48 3.97
N PRO A 630 21.02 15.90 5.02
CA PRO A 630 20.44 16.18 6.33
C PRO A 630 19.51 17.42 6.35
N GLY A 631 19.44 18.16 5.23
CA GLY A 631 18.59 19.32 5.02
C GLY A 631 19.04 20.13 3.80
N GLU A 632 18.28 21.17 3.45
CA GLU A 632 18.53 22.00 2.27
C GLU A 632 19.88 22.74 2.32
N GLU A 633 20.32 23.19 3.51
CA GLU A 633 21.62 23.83 3.72
C GLU A 633 22.81 22.94 3.34
N ALA A 634 22.68 21.62 3.51
CA ALA A 634 23.72 20.68 3.10
C ALA A 634 23.83 20.59 1.58
N LEU A 635 22.70 20.63 0.85
CA LEU A 635 22.72 20.75 -0.61
C LEU A 635 23.37 22.06 -1.03
N GLU A 636 23.02 23.21 -0.42
CA GLU A 636 23.65 24.49 -0.74
C GLU A 636 25.18 24.46 -0.60
N ASN A 637 25.70 23.75 0.41
CA ASN A 637 27.13 23.57 0.59
C ASN A 637 27.76 22.68 -0.48
N ILE A 638 27.08 21.61 -0.89
CA ILE A 638 27.54 20.74 -1.98
C ILE A 638 27.55 21.48 -3.32
N LEU A 639 26.55 22.33 -3.57
CA LEU A 639 26.45 23.15 -4.79
C LEU A 639 27.55 24.22 -4.92
N LYS A 640 28.30 24.51 -3.85
CA LYS A 640 29.49 25.38 -3.91
C LYS A 640 30.70 24.68 -4.54
N ILE A 641 30.68 23.35 -4.65
CA ILE A 641 31.76 22.58 -5.28
C ILE A 641 31.73 22.82 -6.80
N PRO A 642 32.85 23.24 -7.42
CA PRO A 642 32.89 23.51 -8.86
C PRO A 642 32.48 22.29 -9.69
N GLY A 643 31.57 22.50 -10.65
CA GLY A 643 31.09 21.46 -11.55
C GLY A 643 29.95 20.61 -11.01
N VAL A 644 29.47 20.88 -9.79
CA VAL A 644 28.32 20.20 -9.18
C VAL A 644 27.04 21.00 -9.41
N ALA A 645 25.98 20.32 -9.82
CA ALA A 645 24.61 20.82 -9.83
C ALA A 645 23.72 19.85 -9.08
N GLY A 646 22.56 20.30 -8.61
CA GLY A 646 21.66 19.42 -7.89
C GLY A 646 20.41 20.15 -7.41
N VAL A 647 19.39 19.37 -7.07
CA VAL A 647 18.10 19.91 -6.66
C VAL A 647 17.44 18.96 -5.67
N MET A 648 16.75 19.51 -4.67
CA MET A 648 15.90 18.74 -3.77
C MET A 648 14.74 18.12 -4.57
N ILE A 649 14.45 16.85 -4.31
CA ILE A 649 13.27 16.14 -4.82
C ILE A 649 12.26 15.84 -3.70
N SER A 650 12.68 15.87 -2.44
CA SER A 650 11.82 15.83 -1.25
C SER A 650 12.48 16.64 -0.11
N THR A 651 12.00 16.54 1.14
CA THR A 651 12.64 17.27 2.25
C THR A 651 14.08 16.84 2.53
N ASN A 652 14.43 15.58 2.24
CA ASN A 652 15.72 14.99 2.64
C ASN A 652 16.46 14.33 1.47
N PHE A 653 15.86 14.23 0.28
CA PHE A 653 16.51 13.64 -0.89
C PHE A 653 16.79 14.70 -1.95
N ALA A 654 17.98 14.65 -2.53
CA ALA A 654 18.40 15.49 -3.64
C ALA A 654 19.00 14.64 -4.76
N ILE A 655 18.76 15.05 -6.00
CA ILE A 655 19.52 14.54 -7.14
C ILE A 655 20.72 15.45 -7.31
N ILE A 656 21.91 14.86 -7.37
CA ILE A 656 23.17 15.56 -7.64
C ILE A 656 23.72 15.10 -8.99
N ILE A 657 24.19 16.07 -9.76
CA ILE A 657 24.88 15.90 -11.03
C ILE A 657 26.32 16.40 -10.81
N ALA A 658 27.29 15.49 -10.90
CA ALA A 658 28.68 15.82 -10.66
C ALA A 658 29.63 14.97 -11.51
N PRO A 659 30.84 15.46 -11.83
CA PRO A 659 31.91 14.64 -12.39
C PRO A 659 32.19 13.40 -11.55
N ALA A 660 32.30 12.24 -12.18
CA ALA A 660 32.46 10.97 -11.48
C ALA A 660 33.69 10.94 -10.54
N ASN A 661 34.79 11.58 -10.94
CA ASN A 661 36.03 11.66 -10.15
C ASN A 661 35.94 12.46 -8.84
N ILE A 662 34.88 13.24 -8.60
CA ILE A 662 34.70 14.03 -7.36
C ILE A 662 33.58 13.49 -6.45
N ILE A 663 32.92 12.39 -6.84
CA ILE A 663 31.80 11.82 -6.08
C ILE A 663 32.24 11.44 -4.66
N ASN A 664 33.44 10.89 -4.49
CA ASN A 664 34.02 10.55 -3.19
C ASN A 664 34.23 11.76 -2.26
N GLU A 665 34.31 12.98 -2.82
CA GLU A 665 34.32 14.21 -2.02
C GLU A 665 32.91 14.60 -1.60
N ILE A 666 31.92 14.45 -2.49
CA ILE A 666 30.50 14.72 -2.23
C ILE A 666 29.93 13.76 -1.18
N THR A 667 30.34 12.49 -1.19
CA THR A 667 29.88 11.49 -0.22
C THR A 667 30.19 11.84 1.24
N LYS A 668 31.11 12.78 1.48
CA LYS A 668 31.46 13.28 2.84
C LYS A 668 30.43 14.26 3.40
N PHE A 669 29.59 14.86 2.54
CA PHE A 669 28.61 15.89 2.91
C PHE A 669 27.17 15.37 2.94
N VAL A 670 26.95 14.15 2.44
CA VAL A 670 25.63 13.51 2.35
C VAL A 670 25.50 12.44 3.43
N VAL A 671 24.28 12.15 3.87
CA VAL A 671 23.99 11.06 4.81
C VAL A 671 24.35 9.71 4.17
N ARG A 672 23.91 9.52 2.91
CA ARG A 672 24.27 8.38 2.06
C ARG A 672 23.94 8.65 0.60
N VAL A 673 24.51 7.83 -0.28
CA VAL A 673 24.07 7.67 -1.68
C VAL A 673 23.05 6.54 -1.74
N VAL A 674 21.91 6.79 -2.39
CA VAL A 674 20.83 5.80 -2.55
C VAL A 674 21.14 4.96 -3.80
N ASN A 675 21.79 3.81 -3.61
CA ASN A 675 22.29 2.99 -4.73
C ASN A 675 21.31 1.92 -5.23
N ILE A 676 20.03 1.96 -4.85
CA ILE A 676 19.06 0.90 -5.17
C ILE A 676 18.64 0.94 -6.65
N GLU A 677 18.53 2.12 -7.27
CA GLU A 677 18.03 2.28 -8.66
C GLU A 677 19.15 2.47 -9.70
N VAL A 678 20.42 2.25 -9.35
CA VAL A 678 21.55 2.42 -10.28
C VAL A 678 21.49 1.40 -11.43
N SER A 679 20.83 0.25 -11.23
CA SER A 679 20.60 -0.78 -12.27
C SER A 679 19.37 -0.53 -13.15
N THR A 680 18.52 0.45 -12.83
CA THR A 680 17.26 0.73 -13.55
C THR A 680 17.51 1.59 -14.81
N ILE A 681 18.41 1.14 -15.68
CA ILE A 681 18.70 1.81 -16.96
C ILE A 681 17.49 1.62 -17.89
N LEU A 682 16.93 2.73 -18.37
CA LEU A 682 15.78 2.70 -19.27
C LEU A 682 16.20 2.69 -20.74
N THR A 683 15.50 1.94 -21.58
CA THR A 683 15.64 1.92 -23.04
C THR A 683 14.33 2.36 -23.71
N LEU A 684 14.38 2.59 -25.03
CA LEU A 684 13.22 2.97 -25.83
C LEU A 684 12.30 1.76 -26.05
N ASN A 685 10.98 1.98 -25.99
CA ASN A 685 9.97 0.94 -26.15
C ASN A 685 9.54 0.72 -27.63
N GLU A 686 10.49 0.66 -28.57
CA GLU A 686 10.26 0.43 -30.01
C GLU A 686 10.71 -0.96 -30.51
N LEU A 687 10.12 -1.45 -31.61
CA LEU A 687 10.55 -2.66 -32.33
C LEU A 687 11.04 -2.28 -33.75
N SER A 688 12.13 -2.92 -34.20
CA SER A 688 12.70 -2.79 -35.56
C SER A 688 11.69 -3.25 -36.64
N PRO A 689 11.65 -2.62 -37.84
CA PRO A 689 10.42 -2.54 -38.64
C PRO A 689 10.06 -3.84 -39.35
N VAL A 690 8.82 -4.29 -39.14
CA VAL A 690 8.10 -5.18 -40.05
C VAL A 690 6.69 -4.63 -40.26
N GLU A 691 6.56 -3.80 -41.31
CA GLU A 691 5.38 -3.35 -42.10
C GLU A 691 4.22 -2.61 -41.41
N ALA A 692 3.00 -2.50 -42.03
CA ALA A 692 1.58 -2.02 -41.74
C ALA A 692 1.16 -0.60 -41.25
N SER A 693 0.06 -0.50 -40.48
CA SER A 693 -1.11 0.42 -40.56
C SER A 693 -1.21 1.50 -39.46
N GLY A 694 -2.01 2.57 -39.49
CA GLY A 694 -3.25 2.93 -40.19
C GLY A 694 -4.30 3.43 -39.18
N ALA A 695 -4.19 4.70 -38.71
CA ALA A 695 -5.16 5.34 -37.82
C ALA A 695 -5.42 6.78 -38.29
N PRO A 696 -6.63 7.11 -38.79
CA PRO A 696 -7.47 8.06 -38.03
C PRO A 696 -8.99 7.88 -38.26
N THR A 697 -9.82 7.84 -37.21
CA THR A 697 -11.29 7.92 -37.36
C THR A 697 -12.00 8.63 -36.19
N PHE A 698 -11.62 9.87 -35.87
CA PHE A 698 -12.47 10.74 -35.02
C PHE A 698 -12.52 12.22 -35.43
N ASN A 699 -11.80 12.62 -36.48
CA ASN A 699 -11.76 14.02 -36.94
C ASN A 699 -13.01 14.51 -37.71
N ASN A 700 -14.04 13.66 -37.87
CA ASN A 700 -15.18 13.92 -38.78
C ASN A 700 -16.56 13.98 -38.08
N ASN A 701 -16.64 14.20 -36.76
CA ASN A 701 -17.93 14.46 -36.11
C ASN A 701 -18.34 15.95 -36.33
N PRO A 702 -19.46 16.25 -37.03
CA PRO A 702 -19.85 17.63 -37.32
C PRO A 702 -20.27 18.44 -36.07
N TYR A 703 -20.53 17.79 -34.93
CA TYR A 703 -21.04 18.42 -33.71
C TYR A 703 -20.01 18.51 -32.56
N LEU A 704 -18.88 17.77 -32.64
CA LEU A 704 -17.82 17.77 -31.63
C LEU A 704 -16.45 17.86 -32.32
N ARG A 705 -15.87 19.08 -32.38
CA ARG A 705 -14.59 19.35 -33.06
C ARG A 705 -13.43 19.31 -32.06
N LEU A 706 -12.87 18.12 -31.87
CA LEU A 706 -11.67 17.93 -31.05
C LEU A 706 -10.45 17.72 -31.94
N ASN A 707 -9.39 18.47 -31.66
CA ASN A 707 -8.13 18.41 -32.39
C ASN A 707 -6.90 18.64 -31.49
N GLY A 708 -7.09 18.76 -30.17
CA GLY A 708 -6.04 18.98 -29.18
C GLY A 708 -5.73 20.45 -28.91
N LYS A 709 -6.55 21.38 -29.41
CA LYS A 709 -6.34 22.81 -29.23
C LYS A 709 -6.21 23.17 -27.74
N ASP A 710 -5.26 24.05 -27.46
CA ASP A 710 -4.94 24.59 -26.13
C ASP A 710 -4.45 23.56 -25.09
N VAL A 711 -4.18 22.32 -25.51
CA VAL A 711 -3.59 21.26 -24.67
C VAL A 711 -2.10 21.10 -24.98
N LEU A 712 -1.32 20.91 -23.92
CA LEU A 712 0.11 20.57 -24.02
C LEU A 712 0.29 19.06 -24.08
N VAL A 713 1.18 18.61 -24.96
CA VAL A 713 1.73 17.26 -24.89
C VAL A 713 3.23 17.35 -24.62
N ALA A 714 3.65 16.85 -23.46
CA ALA A 714 5.03 16.78 -23.07
C ALA A 714 5.64 15.42 -23.44
N VAL A 715 6.66 15.41 -24.30
CA VAL A 715 7.35 14.18 -24.74
C VAL A 715 8.73 14.13 -24.09
N ILE A 716 8.95 13.12 -23.26
CA ILE A 716 10.21 12.90 -22.53
C ILE A 716 10.96 11.76 -23.22
N ASP A 717 11.85 12.09 -24.16
CA ASP A 717 12.41 11.12 -25.12
C ASP A 717 13.76 11.60 -25.72
N THR A 718 14.04 11.28 -27.00
CA THR A 718 15.29 11.57 -27.72
C THR A 718 15.36 13.00 -28.26
N GLY A 719 14.28 13.78 -28.16
CA GLY A 719 14.15 15.13 -28.69
C GLY A 719 13.10 15.23 -29.79
N ILE A 720 13.18 16.29 -30.60
CA ILE A 720 12.32 16.49 -31.76
C ILE A 720 13.09 17.20 -32.88
N ASP A 721 12.79 16.86 -34.12
CA ASP A 721 13.14 17.68 -35.28
C ASP A 721 12.18 18.86 -35.42
N TYR A 722 12.50 19.98 -34.76
CA TYR A 722 11.67 21.18 -34.76
C TYR A 722 11.57 21.89 -36.12
N LEU A 723 12.41 21.50 -37.10
CA LEU A 723 12.37 22.04 -38.47
C LEU A 723 11.39 21.29 -39.35
N ASN A 724 10.90 20.13 -38.91
CA ASN A 724 9.89 19.38 -39.62
C ASN A 724 8.58 20.18 -39.70
N LYS A 725 8.09 20.37 -40.92
CA LYS A 725 6.89 21.16 -41.22
C LYS A 725 5.65 20.61 -40.55
N GLU A 726 5.60 19.31 -40.24
CA GLU A 726 4.49 18.71 -39.50
C GLU A 726 4.33 19.28 -38.08
N PHE A 727 5.35 19.89 -37.48
CA PHE A 727 5.28 20.52 -36.14
C PHE A 727 5.15 22.06 -36.17
N GLN A 728 4.98 22.64 -37.35
CA GLN A 728 4.76 24.08 -37.53
C GLN A 728 3.27 24.38 -37.72
N LYS A 729 2.84 25.62 -37.42
CA LYS A 729 1.54 26.19 -37.70
C LYS A 729 1.47 26.64 -39.17
N GLU A 730 0.29 26.99 -39.65
CA GLU A 730 0.08 27.39 -41.06
C GLU A 730 0.89 28.62 -41.47
N ASP A 731 1.26 29.47 -40.50
CA ASP A 731 2.10 30.65 -40.68
C ASP A 731 3.62 30.36 -40.55
N ASP A 732 4.01 29.09 -40.62
CA ASP A 732 5.38 28.58 -40.45
C ASP A 732 6.00 28.82 -39.06
N THR A 733 5.23 29.29 -38.06
CA THR A 733 5.70 29.34 -36.67
C THR A 733 5.61 27.97 -35.98
N THR A 734 6.41 27.71 -34.97
CA THR A 734 6.44 26.40 -34.27
C THR A 734 5.21 26.17 -33.38
N ARG A 735 4.82 24.90 -33.21
CA ARG A 735 3.89 24.45 -32.13
C ARG A 735 4.63 23.96 -30.89
N ILE A 736 5.96 23.96 -30.92
CA ILE A 736 6.81 23.55 -29.81
C ILE A 736 7.07 24.78 -28.93
N LEU A 737 6.52 24.79 -27.72
CA LEU A 737 6.63 25.94 -26.83
C LEU A 737 7.94 25.96 -26.06
N ARG A 738 8.44 24.77 -25.71
CA ARG A 738 9.69 24.60 -24.97
C ARG A 738 10.42 23.35 -25.44
N ILE A 739 11.73 23.46 -25.55
CA ILE A 739 12.64 22.32 -25.67
C ILE A 739 13.66 22.43 -24.54
N TRP A 740 13.73 21.43 -23.66
CA TRP A 740 14.84 21.27 -22.74
C TRP A 740 15.76 20.16 -23.25
N ASP A 741 16.96 20.55 -23.68
CA ASP A 741 17.99 19.62 -24.14
C ASP A 741 19.00 19.38 -23.01
N GLN A 742 18.91 18.22 -22.39
CA GLN A 742 19.81 17.79 -21.31
C GLN A 742 21.22 17.42 -21.82
N THR A 743 21.39 17.22 -23.14
CA THR A 743 22.68 16.82 -23.73
C THR A 743 23.65 17.98 -23.89
N ILE A 744 23.16 19.22 -23.77
CA ILE A 744 23.96 20.43 -23.97
C ILE A 744 24.21 21.09 -22.62
N GLN A 745 25.48 21.38 -22.30
CA GLN A 745 25.80 22.09 -21.07
C GLN A 745 25.39 23.57 -21.16
N GLY A 746 24.51 23.99 -20.25
CA GLY A 746 24.16 25.40 -20.05
C GLY A 746 24.61 25.94 -18.68
N ASP A 747 24.80 27.26 -18.61
CA ASP A 747 25.12 27.98 -17.37
C ASP A 747 23.87 28.63 -16.73
N LYS A 748 22.78 28.71 -17.50
CA LYS A 748 21.49 29.24 -17.02
C LYS A 748 20.76 28.16 -16.22
N GLU A 749 20.05 28.60 -15.19
CA GLU A 749 19.19 27.72 -14.40
C GLU A 749 17.92 27.38 -15.18
N VAL A 750 17.64 26.09 -15.30
CA VAL A 750 16.39 25.53 -15.81
C VAL A 750 15.67 24.89 -14.62
N ASN A 751 14.56 25.51 -14.17
CA ASN A 751 13.77 25.04 -13.03
C ASN A 751 14.57 24.78 -11.73
N GLY A 752 15.52 25.68 -11.42
CA GLY A 752 16.39 25.59 -10.25
C GLY A 752 17.63 24.70 -10.43
N LEU A 753 17.95 24.28 -11.65
CA LEU A 753 19.08 23.40 -11.95
C LEU A 753 19.97 23.97 -13.06
N LYS A 754 21.30 24.04 -12.84
CA LYS A 754 22.28 24.45 -13.87
C LYS A 754 22.69 23.27 -14.75
N TYR A 755 21.73 22.76 -15.51
CA TYR A 755 21.89 21.56 -16.33
C TYR A 755 20.98 21.59 -17.56
N GLY A 756 21.54 21.23 -18.72
CA GLY A 756 20.85 21.36 -20.00
C GLY A 756 20.75 22.81 -20.49
N ILE A 757 20.15 23.00 -21.67
CA ILE A 757 19.72 24.29 -22.19
C ILE A 757 18.23 24.23 -22.50
N GLU A 758 17.49 25.26 -22.08
CA GLU A 758 16.11 25.48 -22.47
C GLU A 758 16.02 26.43 -23.67
N TYR A 759 15.20 26.09 -24.66
CA TYR A 759 14.83 26.91 -25.80
C TYR A 759 13.34 27.25 -25.76
N THR A 760 13.01 28.53 -25.99
CA THR A 760 11.63 29.02 -26.03
C THR A 760 11.05 29.02 -27.44
N GLU A 761 9.72 29.14 -27.54
CA GLU A 761 8.97 29.28 -28.80
C GLU A 761 9.58 30.37 -29.71
N GLU A 762 9.97 31.51 -29.13
CA GLU A 762 10.57 32.64 -29.86
C GLU A 762 11.92 32.27 -30.47
N GLN A 763 12.78 31.57 -29.72
CA GLN A 763 14.09 31.14 -30.22
C GLN A 763 13.94 30.09 -31.32
N ILE A 764 12.97 29.19 -31.18
CA ILE A 764 12.66 28.17 -32.18
C ILE A 764 12.16 28.83 -33.47
N ASN A 765 11.26 29.81 -33.37
CA ASN A 765 10.79 30.59 -34.51
C ASN A 765 11.93 31.39 -35.19
N GLN A 766 12.84 31.97 -34.40
CA GLN A 766 14.03 32.63 -34.95
C GLN A 766 14.92 31.65 -35.72
N ALA A 767 15.11 30.43 -35.20
CA ALA A 767 15.83 29.38 -35.90
C ALA A 767 15.16 28.97 -37.22
N ILE A 768 13.85 28.75 -37.23
CA ILE A 768 13.07 28.41 -38.44
C ILE A 768 13.17 29.53 -39.50
N ASN A 769 13.06 30.80 -39.08
CA ASN A 769 13.20 31.94 -39.98
C ASN A 769 14.61 32.04 -40.57
N LEU A 770 15.63 31.75 -39.76
CA LEU A 770 17.02 31.74 -40.20
C LEU A 770 17.26 30.65 -41.25
N GLN A 771 16.70 29.45 -41.07
CA GLN A 771 16.74 28.37 -42.07
C GLN A 771 16.10 28.82 -43.39
N THR A 772 14.90 29.39 -43.32
CA THR A 772 14.16 29.87 -44.51
C THR A 772 14.94 30.95 -45.27
N SER A 773 15.77 31.72 -44.58
CA SER A 773 16.64 32.75 -45.16
C SER A 773 18.01 32.22 -45.64
N GLY A 774 18.23 30.90 -45.61
CA GLY A 774 19.46 30.23 -46.05
C GLY A 774 20.58 30.19 -45.01
N GLY A 775 20.32 30.56 -43.75
CA GLY A 775 21.25 30.45 -42.63
C GLY A 775 21.15 29.11 -41.89
N ASP A 776 22.05 28.89 -40.92
CA ASP A 776 22.07 27.68 -40.10
C ASP A 776 21.14 27.82 -38.88
N PRO A 777 19.97 27.14 -38.83
CA PRO A 777 19.04 27.22 -37.69
C PRO A 777 19.66 26.74 -36.38
N TYR A 778 20.65 25.84 -36.44
CA TYR A 778 21.28 25.26 -35.26
C TYR A 778 22.24 26.23 -34.56
N SER A 779 22.55 27.37 -35.18
CA SER A 779 23.27 28.46 -34.52
C SER A 779 22.45 29.13 -33.41
N ILE A 780 21.11 29.01 -33.45
CA ILE A 780 20.19 29.55 -32.44
C ILE A 780 19.68 28.43 -31.52
N VAL A 781 19.13 27.36 -32.10
CA VAL A 781 18.61 26.20 -31.36
C VAL A 781 19.44 24.98 -31.72
N GLN A 782 20.41 24.64 -30.87
CA GLN A 782 21.38 23.57 -31.18
C GLN A 782 20.80 22.15 -31.07
N SER A 783 19.64 22.00 -30.43
CA SER A 783 18.98 20.71 -30.18
C SER A 783 18.59 20.00 -31.48
N LYS A 784 19.05 18.76 -31.65
CA LYS A 784 18.71 17.85 -32.76
C LYS A 784 18.16 16.54 -32.22
N ASP A 785 17.24 15.91 -32.93
CA ASP A 785 16.86 14.52 -32.63
C ASP A 785 17.70 13.56 -33.47
N ASP A 786 18.85 13.18 -32.94
CA ASP A 786 19.83 12.34 -33.65
C ASP A 786 19.41 10.87 -33.71
N ILE A 787 18.48 10.44 -32.85
CA ILE A 787 17.97 9.06 -32.76
C ILE A 787 16.64 8.94 -33.54
N GLY A 788 15.80 9.98 -33.49
CA GLY A 788 14.56 10.08 -34.26
C GLY A 788 13.31 9.52 -33.58
N HIS A 789 13.45 8.80 -32.46
CA HIS A 789 12.31 8.17 -31.77
C HIS A 789 11.29 9.23 -31.30
N GLY A 790 11.73 10.31 -30.68
CA GLY A 790 10.87 11.38 -30.18
C GLY A 790 10.16 12.13 -31.30
N THR A 791 10.83 12.35 -32.44
CA THR A 791 10.23 12.92 -33.66
C THR A 791 9.11 12.03 -34.20
N LYS A 792 9.35 10.71 -34.31
CA LYS A 792 8.36 9.74 -34.81
C LYS A 792 7.10 9.73 -33.93
N LEU A 793 7.28 9.65 -32.62
CA LEU A 793 6.19 9.59 -31.65
C LEU A 793 5.41 10.90 -31.55
N SER A 794 6.09 12.05 -31.61
CA SER A 794 5.44 13.37 -31.68
C SER A 794 4.58 13.50 -32.94
N GLY A 795 4.99 12.88 -34.04
CA GLY A 795 4.19 12.77 -35.27
C GLY A 795 2.87 12.04 -35.07
N ILE A 796 2.88 10.86 -34.42
CA ILE A 796 1.66 10.09 -34.10
C ILE A 796 0.73 10.90 -33.18
N ILE A 797 1.30 11.56 -32.18
CA ILE A 797 0.55 12.35 -31.19
C ILE A 797 -0.15 13.52 -31.87
N GLY A 798 0.60 14.32 -32.64
CA GLY A 798 0.09 15.62 -33.07
C GLY A 798 0.70 16.16 -34.35
N GLY A 799 1.14 15.32 -35.28
CA GLY A 799 1.50 15.75 -36.64
C GLY A 799 0.35 16.53 -37.28
N ARG A 800 0.63 17.68 -37.89
CA ARG A 800 -0.40 18.60 -38.43
C ARG A 800 -1.25 17.91 -39.51
N GLY A 801 -0.63 17.03 -40.29
CA GLY A 801 -1.22 16.37 -41.44
C GLY A 801 -1.02 17.14 -42.73
N ILE A 802 0.16 17.75 -42.94
CA ILE A 802 0.53 18.29 -44.26
C ILE A 802 0.56 17.14 -45.26
N ASN A 803 1.17 16.04 -44.86
CA ASN A 803 0.84 14.73 -45.40
C ASN A 803 -0.40 14.19 -44.65
N PRO A 804 -1.55 14.00 -45.31
CA PRO A 804 -2.76 13.48 -44.67
C PRO A 804 -2.58 12.13 -43.99
N GLU A 805 -1.63 11.31 -44.45
CA GLU A 805 -1.32 10.00 -43.86
C GLU A 805 -0.51 10.10 -42.55
N LEU A 806 0.10 11.26 -42.27
CA LEU A 806 0.85 11.56 -41.05
C LEU A 806 0.07 12.41 -40.05
N LYS A 807 -1.24 12.60 -40.27
CA LYS A 807 -2.07 13.39 -39.37
C LYS A 807 -2.16 12.69 -38.01
N GLY A 808 -1.61 13.33 -36.98
CA GLY A 808 -1.64 12.80 -35.62
C GLY A 808 -3.04 12.83 -35.01
N ALA A 809 -3.18 12.18 -33.85
CA ALA A 809 -4.45 12.12 -33.13
C ALA A 809 -4.93 13.51 -32.63
N ALA A 810 -4.00 14.37 -32.21
CA ALA A 810 -4.22 15.73 -31.72
C ALA A 810 -3.43 16.76 -32.55
N PRO A 811 -3.82 17.03 -33.80
CA PRO A 811 -3.04 17.81 -34.76
C PRO A 811 -2.86 19.29 -34.40
N ASP A 812 -3.65 19.84 -33.47
CA ASP A 812 -3.57 21.23 -33.00
C ASP A 812 -2.98 21.34 -31.57
N CYS A 813 -2.48 20.23 -31.00
CA CYS A 813 -1.79 20.30 -29.72
C CYS A 813 -0.47 21.08 -29.82
N GLN A 814 -0.01 21.55 -28.67
CA GLN A 814 1.28 22.23 -28.51
C GLN A 814 2.25 21.32 -27.74
N PHE A 815 3.55 21.44 -28.00
CA PHE A 815 4.53 20.52 -27.44
C PHE A 815 5.43 21.15 -26.38
N ILE A 816 5.73 20.36 -25.35
CA ILE A 816 6.92 20.52 -24.50
C ILE A 816 7.83 19.32 -24.80
N ILE A 817 9.08 19.55 -25.14
CA ILE A 817 10.01 18.48 -25.48
C ILE A 817 11.13 18.44 -24.47
N VAL A 818 11.38 17.25 -23.92
CA VAL A 818 12.56 16.99 -23.09
C VAL A 818 13.43 15.99 -23.84
N LYS A 819 14.57 16.45 -24.36
CA LYS A 819 15.61 15.58 -24.92
C LYS A 819 16.49 15.11 -23.78
N LEU A 820 16.39 13.82 -23.45
CA LEU A 820 17.11 13.22 -22.35
C LEU A 820 18.60 13.06 -22.64
N ALA A 821 19.42 13.26 -21.61
CA ALA A 821 20.81 12.86 -21.66
C ALA A 821 20.93 11.34 -21.56
N ARG A 822 21.73 10.76 -22.46
CA ARG A 822 22.06 9.33 -22.41
C ARG A 822 22.84 9.02 -21.14
N ALA A 823 22.63 7.83 -20.61
CA ALA A 823 23.47 7.27 -19.55
C ALA A 823 24.94 7.28 -20.02
N THR A 824 25.80 7.85 -19.19
CA THR A 824 27.23 7.89 -19.44
C THR A 824 27.82 6.49 -19.36
N LYS A 825 29.02 6.31 -19.92
CA LYS A 825 29.74 5.03 -19.79
C LYS A 825 29.93 4.64 -18.32
N VAL A 826 30.20 5.60 -17.45
CA VAL A 826 30.32 5.36 -16.01
C VAL A 826 29.00 4.82 -15.45
N GLU A 827 27.86 5.42 -15.77
CA GLU A 827 26.55 4.93 -15.30
C GLU A 827 26.24 3.52 -15.83
N LEU A 828 26.56 3.23 -17.08
CA LEU A 828 26.40 1.89 -17.67
C LEU A 828 27.31 0.85 -17.01
N ASP A 829 28.58 1.18 -16.77
CA ASP A 829 29.53 0.31 -16.08
C ASP A 829 29.06 0.02 -14.64
N LEU A 830 28.50 1.03 -13.95
CA LEU A 830 27.90 0.89 -12.62
C LEU A 830 26.64 0.02 -12.60
N ALA A 831 25.85 0.08 -13.68
CA ALA A 831 24.69 -0.77 -13.91
C ALA A 831 25.06 -2.17 -14.44
N LEU A 832 26.35 -2.48 -14.66
CA LEU A 832 26.84 -3.71 -15.29
C LEU A 832 26.29 -3.95 -16.71
N ILE A 833 26.13 -2.89 -17.49
CA ILE A 833 25.67 -2.95 -18.87
C ILE A 833 26.85 -2.84 -19.82
N ASP A 834 27.11 -3.91 -20.58
CA ASP A 834 28.23 -3.99 -21.53
C ASP A 834 27.97 -3.19 -22.83
N LYS A 835 26.69 -3.04 -23.22
CA LYS A 835 26.30 -2.37 -24.48
C LYS A 835 26.22 -0.85 -24.30
N THR A 836 26.98 -0.12 -25.10
CA THR A 836 27.00 1.36 -25.09
C THR A 836 26.37 1.97 -26.33
N ASP A 837 26.11 1.18 -27.37
CA ASP A 837 25.50 1.61 -28.63
C ASP A 837 23.99 1.80 -28.52
N VAL A 838 23.32 1.08 -27.61
CA VAL A 838 21.88 1.19 -27.35
C VAL A 838 21.52 2.51 -26.66
N PRO A 839 20.54 3.29 -27.17
CA PRO A 839 19.99 4.44 -26.47
C PRO A 839 19.49 4.06 -25.07
N SER A 840 20.21 4.52 -24.07
CA SER A 840 20.03 4.14 -22.67
C SER A 840 19.99 5.39 -21.81
N TYR A 841 19.09 5.44 -20.84
CA TYR A 841 18.80 6.63 -20.03
C TYR A 841 18.82 6.30 -18.54
N SER A 842 19.32 7.25 -17.76
CA SER A 842 19.31 7.17 -16.31
C SER A 842 17.89 7.43 -15.78
N PRO A 843 17.43 6.72 -14.74
CA PRO A 843 16.12 6.98 -14.12
C PRO A 843 16.00 8.44 -13.63
N TRP A 844 17.13 9.03 -13.22
CA TRP A 844 17.19 10.39 -12.70
C TRP A 844 16.97 11.46 -13.78
N SER A 845 17.43 11.21 -15.01
CA SER A 845 17.22 12.16 -16.11
C SER A 845 15.75 12.21 -16.52
N VAL A 846 15.06 11.06 -16.50
CA VAL A 846 13.62 10.93 -16.73
C VAL A 846 12.81 11.62 -15.64
N LEU A 847 13.15 11.40 -14.36
CA LEU A 847 12.48 12.04 -13.22
C LEU A 847 12.58 13.57 -13.28
N LEU A 848 13.76 14.10 -13.62
CA LEU A 848 13.93 15.55 -13.83
C LEU A 848 13.12 16.04 -15.02
N GLY A 849 13.05 15.27 -16.11
CA GLY A 849 12.21 15.55 -17.28
C GLY A 849 10.73 15.65 -16.92
N LEU A 850 10.22 14.71 -16.12
CA LEU A 850 8.85 14.69 -15.63
C LEU A 850 8.54 15.95 -14.80
N ARG A 851 9.43 16.27 -13.85
CA ARG A 851 9.31 17.48 -13.03
C ARG A 851 9.30 18.75 -13.88
N TYR A 852 10.19 18.84 -14.86
CA TYR A 852 10.28 19.97 -15.78
C TYR A 852 8.97 20.14 -16.58
N ALA A 853 8.52 19.08 -17.26
CA ALA A 853 7.31 19.09 -18.08
C ALA A 853 6.09 19.63 -17.32
N ILE A 854 5.85 19.12 -16.12
CA ILE A 854 4.70 19.51 -15.29
C ILE A 854 4.85 20.94 -14.77
N SER A 855 6.06 21.33 -14.34
CA SER A 855 6.31 22.71 -13.89
C SER A 855 6.11 23.74 -15.00
N THR A 856 6.52 23.40 -16.23
CA THR A 856 6.36 24.23 -17.41
C THR A 856 4.89 24.34 -17.80
N ALA A 857 4.15 23.23 -17.81
CA ALA A 857 2.71 23.25 -18.07
C ALA A 857 1.94 24.14 -17.07
N ARG A 858 2.29 24.07 -15.78
CA ARG A 858 1.74 24.95 -14.75
C ARG A 858 2.08 26.42 -15.00
N MET A 859 3.32 26.71 -15.37
CA MET A 859 3.76 28.07 -15.71
C MET A 859 2.98 28.63 -16.89
N LEU A 860 2.71 27.80 -17.90
CA LEU A 860 1.93 28.13 -19.09
C LEU A 860 0.41 28.10 -18.84
N LYS A 861 -0.03 27.63 -17.67
CA LYS A 861 -1.45 27.49 -17.26
C LYS A 861 -2.29 26.71 -18.26
N LYS A 862 -1.76 25.60 -18.76
CA LYS A 862 -2.44 24.73 -19.73
C LYS A 862 -2.51 23.29 -19.22
N PRO A 863 -3.57 22.54 -19.54
CA PRO A 863 -3.63 21.11 -19.27
C PRO A 863 -2.54 20.37 -20.04
N VAL A 864 -2.03 19.28 -19.48
CA VAL A 864 -0.88 18.55 -20.05
C VAL A 864 -1.08 17.03 -20.05
N VAL A 865 -0.78 16.42 -21.18
CA VAL A 865 -0.49 14.99 -21.29
C VAL A 865 1.03 14.81 -21.28
N VAL A 866 1.58 14.09 -20.31
CA VAL A 866 2.99 13.72 -20.25
C VAL A 866 3.15 12.30 -20.79
N PHE A 867 4.02 12.13 -21.77
CA PHE A 867 4.28 10.85 -22.41
C PHE A 867 5.72 10.40 -22.16
N ILE A 868 5.88 9.21 -21.56
CA ILE A 868 7.16 8.60 -21.21
C ILE A 868 7.28 7.23 -21.91
N PRO A 869 7.79 7.18 -23.15
CA PRO A 869 7.91 5.95 -23.93
C PRO A 869 9.21 5.16 -23.64
N LEU A 870 9.54 5.02 -22.36
CA LEU A 870 10.78 4.42 -21.87
C LEU A 870 10.47 3.33 -20.83
N GLY A 871 11.28 2.27 -20.81
CA GLY A 871 11.07 1.11 -19.94
C GLY A 871 12.36 0.52 -19.37
N SER A 872 12.29 -0.05 -18.15
CA SER A 872 13.33 -0.91 -17.56
C SER A 872 12.71 -2.16 -16.93
N SER A 873 13.35 -3.32 -17.09
CA SER A 873 12.98 -4.57 -16.39
C SER A 873 13.54 -4.66 -14.97
N MET A 874 14.52 -3.83 -14.62
CA MET A 874 15.23 -3.89 -13.34
C MET A 874 14.52 -3.06 -12.26
N GLY A 875 13.96 -3.74 -11.26
CA GLY A 875 13.34 -3.19 -10.05
C GLY A 875 12.19 -4.07 -9.55
N SER A 876 11.30 -3.53 -8.69
CA SER A 876 10.35 -4.36 -7.94
C SER A 876 9.07 -4.74 -8.69
N HIS A 877 8.67 -3.97 -9.71
CA HIS A 877 7.39 -4.18 -10.41
C HIS A 877 6.16 -4.14 -9.50
N THR A 878 6.21 -3.39 -8.39
CA THR A 878 5.09 -3.28 -7.43
C THR A 878 4.38 -1.92 -7.44
N GLY A 879 4.80 -0.95 -8.24
CA GLY A 879 4.26 0.43 -8.21
C GLY A 879 4.96 1.36 -7.22
N ASN A 880 5.98 0.90 -6.49
CA ASN A 880 6.55 1.60 -5.33
C ASN A 880 7.96 2.18 -5.55
N GLY A 881 8.52 2.08 -6.76
CA GLY A 881 9.80 2.71 -7.10
C GLY A 881 9.71 4.25 -7.03
N ILE A 882 10.86 4.93 -7.04
CA ILE A 882 10.90 6.38 -6.80
C ILE A 882 10.24 7.15 -7.95
N ILE A 883 10.50 6.75 -9.20
CA ILE A 883 9.84 7.33 -10.38
C ILE A 883 8.34 7.04 -10.36
N GLU A 884 7.94 5.81 -10.05
CA GLU A 884 6.54 5.40 -10.04
C GLU A 884 5.73 6.14 -8.97
N SER A 885 6.31 6.32 -7.78
CA SER A 885 5.75 7.10 -6.68
C SER A 885 5.67 8.60 -7.04
N SER A 886 6.64 9.10 -7.81
CA SER A 886 6.61 10.47 -8.30
C SER A 886 5.50 10.67 -9.33
N ILE A 887 5.31 9.73 -10.26
CA ILE A 887 4.19 9.72 -11.22
C ILE A 887 2.86 9.71 -10.47
N GLU A 888 2.71 8.87 -9.45
CA GLU A 888 1.52 8.84 -8.60
C GLU A 888 1.20 10.24 -8.03
N ASN A 889 2.19 10.86 -7.39
CA ASN A 889 2.07 12.19 -6.79
C ASN A 889 1.76 13.30 -7.82
N PHE A 890 2.28 13.17 -9.04
CA PHE A 890 2.04 14.14 -10.10
C PHE A 890 0.68 13.95 -10.79
N SER A 891 0.20 12.71 -10.87
CA SER A 891 -1.08 12.35 -11.49
C SER A 891 -2.31 12.81 -10.67
N SER A 892 -2.12 13.10 -9.38
CA SER A 892 -3.16 13.67 -8.51
C SER A 892 -3.45 15.16 -8.76
N GLN A 893 -2.88 15.74 -9.82
CA GLN A 893 -3.07 17.13 -10.19
C GLN A 893 -4.13 17.24 -11.29
N ALA A 894 -5.09 18.16 -11.10
CA ALA A 894 -6.12 18.41 -12.10
C ALA A 894 -5.50 18.82 -13.45
N GLY A 895 -6.10 18.34 -14.54
CA GLY A 895 -5.65 18.62 -15.91
C GLY A 895 -4.30 18.02 -16.29
N THR A 896 -3.75 17.09 -15.49
CA THR A 896 -2.50 16.38 -15.76
C THR A 896 -2.78 14.90 -15.99
N VAL A 897 -2.32 14.35 -17.12
CA VAL A 897 -2.42 12.92 -17.45
C VAL A 897 -1.04 12.39 -17.80
N ILE A 898 -0.66 11.23 -17.28
CA ILE A 898 0.65 10.61 -17.55
C ILE A 898 0.44 9.27 -18.24
N ILE A 899 1.04 9.09 -19.42
CA ILE A 899 0.94 7.90 -20.25
C ILE A 899 2.29 7.20 -20.30
N VAL A 900 2.31 5.90 -20.00
CA VAL A 900 3.52 5.07 -19.99
C VAL A 900 3.23 3.75 -20.71
N PRO A 901 3.92 3.41 -21.81
CA PRO A 901 3.78 2.10 -22.45
C PRO A 901 4.30 0.96 -21.56
N VAL A 902 3.77 -0.26 -21.75
CA VAL A 902 4.17 -1.44 -20.96
C VAL A 902 5.55 -2.04 -21.32
N GLY A 903 6.20 -1.58 -22.38
CA GLY A 903 7.44 -2.16 -22.88
C GLY A 903 7.22 -3.38 -23.79
N ASN A 904 8.33 -3.91 -24.30
CA ASN A 904 8.36 -4.96 -25.33
C ASN A 904 8.98 -6.29 -24.84
N GLU A 905 8.89 -6.55 -23.53
CA GLU A 905 9.57 -7.68 -22.87
C GLU A 905 8.70 -8.95 -22.73
N GLY A 906 7.53 -9.01 -23.39
CA GLY A 906 6.55 -10.09 -23.21
C GLY A 906 7.04 -11.49 -23.62
N ASN A 907 8.00 -11.58 -24.54
CA ASN A 907 8.53 -12.82 -25.09
C ASN A 907 10.07 -12.86 -25.10
N THR A 908 10.71 -12.05 -24.26
CA THR A 908 12.16 -11.84 -24.34
C THR A 908 12.97 -12.77 -23.46
N ASP A 909 12.35 -13.69 -22.72
CA ASP A 909 13.01 -14.62 -21.79
C ASP A 909 13.87 -13.91 -20.70
N THR A 910 13.55 -12.66 -20.35
CA THR A 910 14.28 -11.83 -19.35
C THR A 910 13.66 -11.83 -17.95
N HIS A 911 12.59 -12.61 -17.76
CA HIS A 911 11.90 -12.77 -16.48
C HIS A 911 11.58 -14.24 -16.20
N THR A 912 11.65 -14.63 -14.92
CA THR A 912 11.11 -15.90 -14.41
C THR A 912 10.49 -15.68 -13.04
N GLU A 913 9.47 -16.46 -12.70
CA GLU A 913 8.86 -16.48 -11.38
C GLU A 913 8.52 -17.92 -10.98
N GLY A 914 8.39 -18.15 -9.69
CA GLY A 914 8.06 -19.45 -9.15
C GLY A 914 7.63 -19.38 -7.69
N LYS A 915 7.43 -20.56 -7.10
CA LYS A 915 6.92 -20.69 -5.74
C LYS A 915 7.65 -21.80 -4.99
N ILE A 916 8.14 -21.50 -3.81
CA ILE A 916 8.71 -22.46 -2.87
C ILE A 916 7.58 -22.91 -1.94
N GLU A 917 7.20 -24.19 -1.92
CA GLU A 917 5.99 -24.61 -1.20
C GLU A 917 6.19 -24.73 0.32
N LYS A 918 7.40 -25.07 0.80
CA LYS A 918 7.69 -25.21 2.24
C LYS A 918 9.18 -25.00 2.56
N VAL A 919 9.46 -24.88 3.85
CA VAL A 919 10.83 -24.82 4.37
C VAL A 919 11.63 -26.07 3.97
N GLY A 920 12.82 -25.87 3.43
CA GLY A 920 13.71 -26.91 2.93
C GLY A 920 13.50 -27.26 1.44
N ASP A 921 12.40 -26.81 0.82
CA ASP A 921 12.24 -26.96 -0.63
C ASP A 921 13.27 -26.13 -1.38
N ILE A 922 13.62 -26.63 -2.56
CA ILE A 922 14.68 -26.11 -3.40
C ILE A 922 14.11 -25.81 -4.78
N GLU A 923 14.22 -24.55 -5.19
CA GLU A 923 13.89 -24.10 -6.55
C GLU A 923 15.16 -23.61 -7.25
N GLU A 924 15.30 -23.91 -8.55
CA GLU A 924 16.46 -23.51 -9.35
C GLU A 924 16.06 -22.50 -10.42
N ILE A 925 16.70 -21.34 -10.37
CA ILE A 925 16.67 -20.34 -11.45
C ILE A 925 17.88 -20.60 -12.36
N GLU A 926 17.64 -20.86 -13.64
CA GLU A 926 18.70 -21.16 -14.61
C GLU A 926 18.83 -20.04 -15.64
N ILE A 927 20.04 -19.49 -15.77
CA ILE A 927 20.38 -18.44 -16.74
C ILE A 927 21.41 -19.02 -17.71
N ARG A 928 21.07 -19.05 -18.99
CA ARG A 928 22.06 -19.23 -20.05
C ARG A 928 22.73 -17.89 -20.29
N VAL A 929 24.05 -17.85 -20.20
CA VAL A 929 24.87 -16.66 -20.46
C VAL A 929 25.58 -16.85 -21.80
N GLY A 930 25.42 -15.87 -22.69
CA GLY A 930 26.03 -15.89 -24.02
C GLY A 930 27.52 -15.53 -24.04
N GLU A 931 28.19 -15.77 -25.17
CA GLU A 931 29.66 -15.66 -25.26
C GLU A 931 30.20 -14.24 -25.08
N LYS A 932 29.43 -13.23 -25.50
CA LYS A 932 29.85 -11.84 -25.41
C LYS A 932 29.45 -11.17 -24.09
N GLN A 933 28.53 -11.77 -23.32
CA GLN A 933 28.14 -11.24 -22.02
C GLN A 933 29.31 -11.36 -21.03
N LYS A 934 29.79 -10.23 -20.49
CA LYS A 934 30.87 -10.20 -19.50
C LYS A 934 30.38 -9.73 -18.15
N ASN A 935 29.44 -8.81 -18.12
CA ASN A 935 28.86 -8.31 -16.89
C ASN A 935 27.34 -8.51 -16.93
N LEU A 936 26.74 -8.84 -15.78
CA LEU A 936 25.28 -9.03 -15.71
C LEU A 936 24.79 -8.70 -14.30
N PRO A 937 23.84 -7.76 -14.14
CA PRO A 937 23.08 -7.61 -12.91
C PRO A 937 21.92 -8.61 -12.91
N ILE A 938 21.64 -9.22 -11.76
CA ILE A 938 20.52 -10.15 -11.56
C ILE A 938 19.80 -9.76 -10.29
N GLU A 939 18.48 -9.56 -10.37
CA GLU A 939 17.63 -9.31 -9.22
C GLU A 939 16.74 -10.52 -8.95
N ILE A 940 16.71 -10.98 -7.70
CA ILE A 940 15.78 -12.01 -7.24
C ILE A 940 15.01 -11.42 -6.07
N TRP A 941 13.71 -11.24 -6.27
CA TRP A 941 12.78 -10.71 -5.30
C TRP A 941 12.00 -11.84 -4.65
N ILE A 942 11.93 -11.80 -3.32
CA ILE A 942 11.23 -12.78 -2.50
C ILE A 942 10.12 -12.04 -1.76
N GLY A 943 8.87 -12.47 -1.94
CA GLY A 943 7.72 -11.83 -1.32
C GLY A 943 7.81 -11.84 0.20
N LYS A 944 7.51 -10.72 0.87
CA LYS A 944 7.39 -10.73 2.33
C LYS A 944 6.24 -11.64 2.75
N PRO A 945 6.40 -12.47 3.81
CA PRO A 945 7.48 -12.50 4.80
C PRO A 945 8.59 -13.53 4.51
N ASP A 946 8.65 -14.10 3.30
CA ASP A 946 9.45 -15.28 2.99
C ASP A 946 10.96 -15.02 3.07
N ARG A 947 11.72 -16.05 3.46
CA ARG A 947 13.18 -16.03 3.52
C ARG A 947 13.76 -17.27 2.88
N VAL A 948 14.83 -17.07 2.11
CA VAL A 948 15.52 -18.12 1.36
C VAL A 948 17.04 -18.02 1.58
N LYS A 949 17.73 -19.14 1.39
CA LYS A 949 19.17 -19.18 1.13
C LYS A 949 19.42 -19.18 -0.37
N LEU A 950 20.56 -18.64 -0.79
CA LEU A 950 21.04 -18.75 -2.16
C LEU A 950 22.24 -19.70 -2.22
N SER A 951 22.25 -20.57 -3.23
CA SER A 951 23.46 -21.23 -3.72
C SER A 951 23.66 -20.91 -5.19
N ILE A 952 24.91 -20.77 -5.64
CA ILE A 952 25.25 -20.44 -7.03
C ILE A 952 26.10 -21.58 -7.60
N ILE A 953 25.72 -22.09 -8.75
CA ILE A 953 26.41 -23.17 -9.46
C ILE A 953 26.90 -22.62 -10.80
N SER A 954 28.21 -22.71 -11.02
CA SER A 954 28.86 -22.29 -12.26
C SER A 954 28.68 -23.31 -13.39
N PRO A 955 28.92 -22.93 -14.66
CA PRO A 955 28.88 -23.84 -15.79
C PRO A 955 29.87 -25.01 -15.69
N ALA A 956 31.03 -24.85 -15.03
CA ALA A 956 31.98 -25.94 -14.77
C ALA A 956 31.60 -26.82 -13.57
N GLY A 957 30.51 -26.49 -12.87
CA GLY A 957 30.01 -27.22 -11.72
C GLY A 957 30.62 -26.79 -10.38
N GLU A 958 31.30 -25.64 -10.30
CA GLU A 958 31.73 -25.05 -9.04
C GLU A 958 30.51 -24.56 -8.27
N VAL A 959 30.38 -24.96 -6.99
CA VAL A 959 29.21 -24.64 -6.16
C VAL A 959 29.62 -23.74 -5.02
N ILE A 960 28.92 -22.61 -4.88
CA ILE A 960 28.96 -21.73 -3.72
C ILE A 960 27.65 -21.90 -2.98
N ASP A 961 27.71 -22.44 -1.76
CA ASP A 961 26.54 -22.90 -1.02
C ASP A 961 26.29 -22.04 0.24
N ASN A 962 25.04 -22.02 0.70
CA ASN A 962 24.59 -21.41 1.96
C ASN A 962 24.87 -19.91 2.12
N LEU A 963 24.66 -19.11 1.06
CA LEU A 963 24.64 -17.66 1.20
C LEU A 963 23.35 -17.25 1.93
N GLU A 964 23.50 -16.69 3.14
CA GLU A 964 22.40 -16.27 4.01
C GLU A 964 22.42 -14.75 4.23
N SER A 965 21.23 -14.15 4.37
CA SER A 965 21.01 -12.72 4.67
C SER A 965 21.54 -12.25 6.05
N LYS A 966 22.37 -13.02 6.75
CA LYS A 966 22.72 -12.79 8.17
C LYS A 966 23.62 -11.59 8.43
N ASN A 967 24.18 -10.95 7.40
CA ASN A 967 25.01 -9.76 7.54
C ASN A 967 24.65 -8.77 6.43
N THR A 968 24.47 -7.50 6.75
CA THR A 968 24.33 -6.38 5.80
C THR A 968 25.62 -6.09 5.02
N ASN A 969 26.38 -7.11 4.63
CA ASN A 969 27.66 -7.00 3.94
C ASN A 969 27.62 -7.72 2.60
N ASN A 970 28.25 -7.09 1.61
CA ASN A 970 28.48 -7.64 0.28
C ASN A 970 29.27 -8.95 0.37
N GLU A 971 28.68 -10.07 -0.04
CA GLU A 971 29.42 -11.32 -0.19
C GLU A 971 30.10 -11.31 -1.56
N ARG A 972 31.42 -11.08 -1.59
CA ARG A 972 32.22 -11.15 -2.82
C ARG A 972 32.70 -12.59 -3.02
N ILE A 973 32.25 -13.18 -4.11
CA ILE A 973 32.52 -14.54 -4.53
C ILE A 973 33.45 -14.50 -5.73
N LYS A 974 34.41 -15.43 -5.77
CA LYS A 974 35.29 -15.61 -6.92
C LYS A 974 35.34 -17.08 -7.29
N PHE A 975 34.87 -17.41 -8.49
CA PHE A 975 34.90 -18.75 -9.06
C PHE A 975 36.31 -19.02 -9.60
N LEU A 976 36.92 -20.10 -9.12
CA LEU A 976 38.32 -20.43 -9.43
C LEU A 976 38.50 -20.87 -10.88
N TYR A 977 37.58 -21.68 -11.40
CA TYR A 977 37.71 -22.27 -12.74
C TYR A 977 37.34 -21.28 -13.85
N GLU A 978 36.27 -20.51 -13.65
CA GLU A 978 35.78 -19.54 -14.62
C GLU A 978 36.55 -18.21 -14.57
N GLY A 979 37.07 -17.86 -13.39
CA GLY A 979 37.60 -16.53 -13.08
C GLY A 979 36.52 -15.45 -12.96
N THR A 980 35.24 -15.84 -12.93
CA THR A 980 34.08 -14.97 -12.71
C THR A 980 34.06 -14.49 -11.27
N GLU A 981 33.72 -13.22 -11.07
CA GLU A 981 33.55 -12.62 -9.76
C GLU A 981 32.10 -12.19 -9.59
N MET A 982 31.46 -12.53 -8.47
CA MET A 982 30.09 -12.10 -8.16
C MET A 982 30.07 -11.35 -6.85
N ILE A 983 29.27 -10.30 -6.77
CA ILE A 983 28.96 -9.60 -5.51
C ILE A 983 27.48 -9.82 -5.23
N VAL A 984 27.18 -10.52 -4.13
CA VAL A 984 25.81 -10.84 -3.73
C VAL A 984 25.39 -9.95 -2.57
N ASN A 985 24.24 -9.31 -2.71
CA ASN A 985 23.66 -8.40 -1.75
C ASN A 985 22.28 -8.86 -1.33
N PHE A 986 22.10 -9.07 -0.03
CA PHE A 986 20.80 -9.32 0.56
C PHE A 986 20.28 -8.04 1.21
N THR A 987 19.19 -7.50 0.69
CA THR A 987 18.44 -6.40 1.29
C THR A 987 17.12 -6.96 1.80
N SER A 988 17.02 -7.22 3.10
CA SER A 988 15.82 -7.77 3.74
C SER A 988 15.60 -7.11 5.11
N PRO A 989 14.57 -6.27 5.27
CA PRO A 989 13.64 -5.79 4.24
C PRO A 989 14.27 -4.72 3.32
N GLU A 990 13.87 -4.71 2.06
CA GLU A 990 14.08 -3.61 1.12
C GLU A 990 13.21 -2.39 1.51
N LEU A 991 13.74 -1.18 1.31
CA LEU A 991 13.24 0.06 1.91
C LEU A 991 11.86 0.51 1.39
N THR A 992 11.56 0.26 0.11
CA THR A 992 10.33 0.76 -0.54
C THR A 992 9.19 -0.25 -0.51
N THR A 993 9.52 -1.54 -0.64
CA THR A 993 8.54 -2.63 -0.76
C THR A 993 8.35 -3.41 0.55
N GLY A 994 9.38 -3.44 1.40
CA GLY A 994 9.44 -4.32 2.57
C GLY A 994 9.72 -5.79 2.23
N ASP A 995 9.88 -6.14 0.94
CA ASP A 995 10.21 -7.48 0.46
C ASP A 995 11.70 -7.78 0.66
N SER A 996 12.14 -9.01 0.36
CA SER A 996 13.58 -9.31 0.33
C SER A 996 14.10 -9.24 -1.10
N LEU A 997 15.17 -8.49 -1.31
CA LEU A 997 15.90 -8.41 -2.58
C LEU A 997 17.25 -9.12 -2.43
N ILE A 998 17.53 -10.08 -3.31
CA ILE A 998 18.86 -10.62 -3.54
C ILE A 998 19.36 -10.00 -4.85
N PHE A 999 20.31 -9.08 -4.74
CA PHE A 999 20.92 -8.43 -5.89
C PHE A 999 22.32 -8.98 -6.15
N ILE A 1000 22.55 -9.51 -7.35
CA ILE A 1000 23.79 -10.18 -7.74
C ILE A 1000 24.43 -9.37 -8.86
N ARG A 1001 25.65 -8.88 -8.63
CA ARG A 1001 26.48 -8.22 -9.64
C ARG A 1001 27.55 -9.20 -10.12
N ALA A 1002 27.39 -9.73 -11.32
CA ALA A 1002 28.33 -10.69 -11.90
C ALA A 1002 29.29 -10.00 -12.88
N TYR A 1003 30.59 -10.23 -12.71
CA TYR A 1003 31.67 -9.67 -13.49
C TYR A 1003 32.52 -10.77 -14.12
N LYS A 1004 33.03 -10.51 -15.34
CA LYS A 1004 33.84 -11.47 -16.11
C LYS A 1004 33.14 -12.84 -16.24
N LEU A 1005 31.85 -12.80 -16.54
CA LEU A 1005 31.03 -13.99 -16.77
C LEU A 1005 31.61 -14.87 -17.88
N ARG A 1006 31.52 -16.17 -17.67
CA ARG A 1006 31.76 -17.19 -18.69
C ARG A 1006 30.44 -17.67 -19.26
N ALA A 1007 30.46 -17.93 -20.56
CA ALA A 1007 29.33 -18.49 -21.28
C ALA A 1007 28.98 -19.87 -20.74
N GLY A 1008 27.69 -20.19 -20.75
CA GLY A 1008 27.17 -21.46 -20.22
C GLY A 1008 25.94 -21.25 -19.35
N ILE A 1009 25.52 -22.31 -18.67
CA ILE A 1009 24.34 -22.30 -17.82
C ILE A 1009 24.79 -22.07 -16.37
N TRP A 1010 24.36 -20.94 -15.81
CA TRP A 1010 24.50 -20.62 -14.39
C TRP A 1010 23.21 -20.98 -13.66
N LYS A 1011 23.32 -21.60 -12.49
CA LYS A 1011 22.16 -21.94 -11.67
C LYS A 1011 22.18 -21.20 -10.33
N PHE A 1012 21.04 -20.63 -9.97
CA PHE A 1012 20.81 -19.91 -8.73
C PHE A 1012 19.73 -20.68 -7.96
N ARG A 1013 20.17 -21.40 -6.93
CA ARG A 1013 19.34 -22.30 -6.15
C ARG A 1013 18.80 -21.60 -4.92
N LEU A 1014 17.49 -21.44 -4.85
CA LEU A 1014 16.79 -20.88 -3.70
C LEU A 1014 16.35 -22.01 -2.78
N THR A 1015 16.73 -21.95 -1.50
CA THR A 1015 16.28 -22.92 -0.48
C THR A 1015 15.42 -22.24 0.56
N GLY A 1016 14.17 -22.67 0.72
CA GLY A 1016 13.24 -22.08 1.67
C GLY A 1016 13.73 -22.18 3.12
N GLN A 1017 13.89 -21.05 3.82
CA GLN A 1017 14.20 -21.01 5.25
C GLN A 1017 12.97 -20.73 6.09
N TYR A 1018 12.11 -19.85 5.59
CA TYR A 1018 10.85 -19.47 6.19
C TYR A 1018 9.89 -19.15 5.06
N ILE A 1019 8.85 -19.96 4.91
CA ILE A 1019 7.94 -19.92 3.77
C ILE A 1019 6.50 -19.82 4.27
N VAL A 1020 5.77 -18.88 3.70
CA VAL A 1020 4.38 -18.52 3.91
C VAL A 1020 3.66 -18.57 2.57
N GLU A 1021 4.05 -17.74 1.61
CA GLU A 1021 3.51 -17.76 0.25
C GLU A 1021 4.51 -18.44 -0.71
N GLY A 1022 5.79 -18.18 -0.49
CA GLY A 1022 6.90 -18.78 -1.22
C GLY A 1022 7.16 -18.18 -2.59
N LYS A 1023 6.42 -17.13 -2.99
CA LYS A 1023 6.58 -16.50 -4.30
C LYS A 1023 7.93 -15.82 -4.43
N TYR A 1024 8.60 -16.09 -5.56
CA TYR A 1024 9.79 -15.37 -5.97
C TYR A 1024 9.67 -14.96 -7.44
N SER A 1025 10.36 -13.88 -7.77
CA SER A 1025 10.44 -13.35 -9.12
C SER A 1025 11.88 -12.92 -9.38
N ALA A 1026 12.41 -13.21 -10.56
CA ALA A 1026 13.76 -12.83 -10.95
C ALA A 1026 13.78 -12.11 -12.29
N TRP A 1027 14.61 -11.08 -12.39
CA TRP A 1027 14.80 -10.29 -13.60
C TRP A 1027 16.28 -10.13 -13.90
N ILE A 1028 16.56 -10.07 -15.20
CA ILE A 1028 17.78 -9.56 -15.80
C ILE A 1028 17.42 -8.34 -16.66
N PRO A 1029 18.40 -7.52 -17.11
CA PRO A 1029 18.11 -6.37 -17.97
C PRO A 1029 17.27 -6.73 -19.20
N GLN A 1030 16.54 -5.74 -19.71
CA GLN A 1030 15.75 -5.88 -20.93
C GLN A 1030 16.61 -6.31 -22.13
N ARG A 1031 15.97 -6.96 -23.11
CA ARG A 1031 16.63 -7.70 -24.20
C ARG A 1031 17.65 -6.86 -24.96
N GLU A 1032 17.37 -5.58 -25.20
CA GLU A 1032 18.24 -4.70 -25.96
C GLU A 1032 19.63 -4.57 -25.33
N LEU A 1033 19.72 -4.64 -24.00
CA LEU A 1033 20.95 -4.49 -23.22
C LEU A 1033 21.76 -5.78 -23.05
N LEU A 1034 21.19 -6.93 -23.46
CA LEU A 1034 21.79 -8.24 -23.28
C LEU A 1034 22.44 -8.78 -24.56
N ASP A 1035 23.40 -9.69 -24.42
CA ASP A 1035 23.80 -10.57 -25.52
C ASP A 1035 22.62 -11.47 -25.97
N ASP A 1036 22.56 -11.77 -27.26
CA ASP A 1036 21.41 -12.43 -27.89
C ASP A 1036 21.10 -13.82 -27.29
N GLU A 1037 22.11 -14.52 -26.78
CA GLU A 1037 21.97 -15.85 -26.16
C GLU A 1037 21.76 -15.79 -24.63
N THR A 1038 21.85 -14.60 -24.01
CA THR A 1038 21.68 -14.45 -22.55
C THR A 1038 20.20 -14.42 -22.20
N LYS A 1039 19.72 -15.40 -21.41
CA LYS A 1039 18.31 -15.54 -21.05
C LYS A 1039 18.04 -16.52 -19.93
N PHE A 1040 16.85 -16.44 -19.33
CA PHE A 1040 16.34 -17.52 -18.48
C PHE A 1040 15.98 -18.75 -19.32
N LEU A 1041 16.23 -19.95 -18.79
CA LEU A 1041 15.84 -21.21 -19.45
C LEU A 1041 14.38 -21.61 -19.18
N ASN A 1042 13.81 -21.15 -18.05
CA ASN A 1042 12.42 -21.34 -17.68
C ASN A 1042 11.73 -19.98 -17.51
N PRO A 1043 11.55 -19.21 -18.59
CA PRO A 1043 10.97 -17.88 -18.50
C PRO A 1043 9.45 -17.93 -18.28
N VAL A 1044 8.90 -16.84 -17.77
CA VAL A 1044 7.46 -16.62 -17.63
C VAL A 1044 7.06 -15.39 -18.44
N GLU A 1045 5.97 -15.48 -19.20
CA GLU A 1045 5.50 -14.42 -20.10
C GLU A 1045 4.73 -13.29 -19.39
N TYR A 1046 4.34 -13.53 -18.13
CA TYR A 1046 3.60 -12.56 -17.30
C TYR A 1046 4.52 -11.73 -16.41
N THR A 1047 4.01 -10.60 -15.91
CA THR A 1047 4.77 -9.66 -15.07
C THR A 1047 6.06 -9.18 -15.77
N THR A 1048 5.92 -8.96 -17.08
CA THR A 1048 6.92 -8.46 -18.02
C THR A 1048 6.71 -6.98 -18.36
N LEU A 1049 5.76 -6.31 -17.70
CA LEU A 1049 5.60 -4.85 -17.75
C LEU A 1049 6.93 -4.18 -17.40
N THR A 1050 7.34 -3.13 -18.08
CA THR A 1050 8.54 -2.38 -17.70
C THR A 1050 8.23 -1.24 -16.75
N LEU A 1051 9.13 -0.94 -15.80
CA LEU A 1051 9.07 0.28 -15.01
C LEU A 1051 9.24 1.50 -15.94
N PRO A 1052 8.47 2.61 -15.76
CA PRO A 1052 7.55 2.88 -14.66
C PRO A 1052 6.07 2.60 -14.97
N SER A 1053 5.74 1.72 -15.94
CA SER A 1053 4.34 1.42 -16.31
C SER A 1053 3.56 0.68 -15.21
N THR A 1054 4.24 0.22 -14.19
CA THR A 1054 3.68 -0.37 -12.97
C THR A 1054 3.12 0.67 -11.99
N SER A 1055 3.35 1.97 -12.23
CA SER A 1055 2.77 3.07 -11.43
C SER A 1055 1.23 3.07 -11.49
N ARG A 1056 0.59 3.25 -10.33
CA ARG A 1056 -0.88 3.34 -10.20
C ARG A 1056 -1.45 4.55 -10.93
N GLY A 1057 -0.75 5.69 -10.90
CA GLY A 1057 -1.19 6.97 -11.45
C GLY A 1057 -0.98 7.12 -12.96
N ALA A 1058 -0.08 6.32 -13.54
CA ALA A 1058 0.10 6.24 -15.00
C ALA A 1058 -1.07 5.48 -15.65
N ILE A 1059 -1.46 5.88 -16.86
CA ILE A 1059 -2.23 5.03 -17.77
C ILE A 1059 -1.22 4.18 -18.54
N SER A 1060 -1.25 2.87 -18.28
CA SER A 1060 -0.34 1.89 -18.82
C SER A 1060 -0.92 1.24 -20.06
N VAL A 1061 -0.22 1.38 -21.17
CA VAL A 1061 -0.76 1.05 -22.50
C VAL A 1061 -0.03 -0.16 -23.07
N ALA A 1062 -0.75 -1.27 -23.18
CA ALA A 1062 -0.34 -2.42 -23.97
C ALA A 1062 -0.66 -2.22 -25.45
N TYR A 1063 -0.14 -3.10 -26.30
CA TYR A 1063 -0.38 -3.00 -27.73
C TYR A 1063 -0.81 -4.31 -28.36
N TYR A 1064 -1.65 -4.16 -29.37
CA TYR A 1064 -2.17 -5.26 -30.17
C TYR A 1064 -2.02 -4.95 -31.66
N ASN A 1065 -2.21 -5.98 -32.49
CA ASN A 1065 -2.25 -5.81 -33.93
C ASN A 1065 -3.64 -5.32 -34.37
N GLN A 1066 -3.73 -4.04 -34.75
CA GLN A 1066 -5.00 -3.42 -35.14
C GLN A 1066 -5.63 -3.95 -36.43
N ASP A 1067 -4.89 -4.68 -37.27
CA ASP A 1067 -5.42 -5.24 -38.52
C ASP A 1067 -6.28 -6.49 -38.27
N ASN A 1068 -6.05 -7.20 -37.17
CA ASN A 1068 -6.71 -8.46 -36.86
C ASN A 1068 -7.18 -8.61 -35.40
N ASN A 1069 -6.99 -7.59 -34.57
CA ASN A 1069 -7.29 -7.58 -33.13
C ASN A 1069 -6.60 -8.69 -32.34
N ALA A 1070 -5.41 -9.13 -32.75
CA ALA A 1070 -4.65 -10.16 -32.07
C ALA A 1070 -3.65 -9.59 -31.05
N VAL A 1071 -3.48 -10.31 -29.94
CA VAL A 1071 -2.40 -10.04 -28.95
C VAL A 1071 -1.05 -10.19 -29.64
N VAL A 1072 -0.12 -9.32 -29.30
CA VAL A 1072 1.27 -9.38 -29.76
C VAL A 1072 2.13 -9.94 -28.64
N SER A 1073 2.91 -10.98 -28.94
CA SER A 1073 3.64 -11.73 -27.90
C SER A 1073 4.69 -10.89 -27.17
N GLU A 1074 5.24 -9.91 -27.86
CA GLU A 1074 6.24 -8.95 -27.44
C GLU A 1074 5.67 -7.92 -26.46
N SER A 1075 4.36 -7.66 -26.45
CA SER A 1075 3.77 -6.68 -25.52
C SER A 1075 3.96 -7.14 -24.08
N GLY A 1076 4.54 -6.27 -23.24
CA GLY A 1076 4.66 -6.53 -21.80
C GLY A 1076 3.30 -6.82 -21.16
N ARG A 1077 3.27 -7.83 -20.28
CA ARG A 1077 2.02 -8.39 -19.71
C ARG A 1077 2.02 -8.29 -18.21
N GLY A 1078 0.84 -8.11 -17.64
CA GLY A 1078 0.66 -8.03 -16.20
C GLY A 1078 0.30 -9.36 -15.54
N TYR A 1079 -0.28 -9.32 -14.35
CA TYR A 1079 -0.40 -8.16 -13.47
C TYR A 1079 0.97 -7.75 -12.90
N THR A 1080 1.01 -6.67 -12.12
CA THR A 1080 2.21 -6.33 -11.33
C THR A 1080 2.51 -7.45 -10.33
N ARG A 1081 3.71 -7.46 -9.70
CA ARG A 1081 4.08 -8.50 -8.72
C ARG A 1081 3.14 -8.54 -7.51
N ASN A 1082 2.52 -7.42 -7.15
CA ASN A 1082 1.51 -7.30 -6.08
C ASN A 1082 0.05 -7.46 -6.58
N GLY A 1083 -0.17 -7.92 -7.82
CA GLY A 1083 -1.49 -8.24 -8.35
C GLY A 1083 -2.32 -7.04 -8.80
N GLU A 1084 -1.73 -5.86 -8.99
CA GLU A 1084 -2.43 -4.70 -9.53
C GLU A 1084 -2.70 -4.87 -11.02
N ILE A 1085 -3.91 -4.52 -11.42
CA ILE A 1085 -4.37 -4.66 -12.80
C ILE A 1085 -3.61 -3.67 -13.68
N LYS A 1086 -2.63 -4.20 -14.40
CA LYS A 1086 -1.87 -3.56 -15.48
C LYS A 1086 -1.73 -4.56 -16.64
N PRO A 1087 -1.66 -4.13 -17.91
CA PRO A 1087 -1.94 -2.78 -18.42
C PRO A 1087 -3.32 -2.25 -18.01
N ASP A 1088 -3.56 -0.94 -18.08
CA ASP A 1088 -4.91 -0.41 -17.91
C ASP A 1088 -5.73 -0.65 -19.19
N ILE A 1089 -5.11 -0.49 -20.37
CA ILE A 1089 -5.78 -0.59 -21.67
C ILE A 1089 -4.80 -1.07 -22.75
N ALA A 1090 -5.31 -1.58 -23.87
CA ALA A 1090 -4.51 -1.85 -25.07
C ALA A 1090 -4.92 -0.98 -26.27
N ALA A 1091 -3.95 -0.52 -27.06
CA ALA A 1091 -4.18 0.24 -28.29
C ALA A 1091 -3.42 -0.36 -29.49
N GLY A 1092 -3.80 0.02 -30.71
CA GLY A 1092 -3.07 -0.38 -31.91
C GLY A 1092 -1.64 0.17 -31.86
N GLY A 1093 -0.64 -0.70 -31.87
CA GLY A 1093 0.77 -0.32 -31.78
C GLY A 1093 1.66 -1.04 -32.78
N VAL A 1094 1.06 -1.81 -33.66
CA VAL A 1094 1.76 -2.56 -34.69
C VAL A 1094 1.77 -1.63 -35.90
N LYS A 1095 2.96 -1.28 -36.40
CA LYS A 1095 3.11 -0.85 -37.77
C LYS A 1095 2.64 0.60 -38.12
N ALA A 1096 2.74 1.61 -37.26
CA ALA A 1096 2.33 2.98 -37.60
C ALA A 1096 3.25 3.69 -38.62
N LEU A 1097 2.66 4.50 -39.53
CA LEU A 1097 3.39 5.44 -40.39
C LEU A 1097 3.86 6.64 -39.56
N VAL A 1098 5.17 6.91 -39.58
CA VAL A 1098 5.81 7.96 -38.76
C VAL A 1098 6.70 8.86 -39.59
N THR A 1099 6.90 10.09 -39.12
CA THR A 1099 7.84 11.05 -39.71
C THR A 1099 9.21 10.94 -39.04
N ASN A 1100 10.26 10.84 -39.84
CA ASN A 1100 11.65 10.83 -39.40
C ASN A 1100 12.22 12.24 -39.31
N PRO A 1101 13.33 12.44 -38.57
CA PRO A 1101 14.14 13.65 -38.71
C PRO A 1101 14.48 13.92 -40.19
N GLY A 1102 14.31 15.17 -40.63
CA GLY A 1102 14.45 15.58 -42.02
C GLY A 1102 13.19 15.41 -42.88
N GLY A 1103 12.08 14.87 -42.34
CA GLY A 1103 10.76 14.87 -42.96
C GLY A 1103 10.39 13.64 -43.80
N ASN A 1104 11.30 12.67 -43.99
CA ASN A 1104 10.98 11.41 -44.66
C ASN A 1104 10.07 10.52 -43.80
N THR A 1105 9.36 9.56 -44.40
CA THR A 1105 8.46 8.63 -43.68
C THR A 1105 9.10 7.26 -43.44
N SER A 1106 8.65 6.55 -42.41
CA SER A 1106 8.95 5.12 -42.19
C SER A 1106 7.83 4.45 -41.38
N LEU A 1107 7.92 3.13 -41.18
CA LEU A 1107 6.99 2.35 -40.37
C LEU A 1107 7.63 1.99 -39.02
N MET A 1108 6.84 1.99 -37.96
CA MET A 1108 7.30 1.74 -36.58
C MET A 1108 6.29 0.86 -35.83
N SER A 1109 6.79 -0.08 -35.02
CA SER A 1109 5.95 -0.91 -34.14
C SER A 1109 6.44 -0.83 -32.70
N GLY A 1110 5.59 -1.23 -31.76
CA GLY A 1110 5.94 -1.41 -30.34
C GLY A 1110 4.98 -0.68 -29.42
N SER A 1111 5.16 -0.89 -28.12
CA SER A 1111 4.32 -0.26 -27.10
C SER A 1111 4.41 1.28 -27.13
N SER A 1112 5.54 1.87 -27.52
CA SER A 1112 5.66 3.33 -27.74
C SER A 1112 4.62 3.87 -28.73
N VAL A 1113 4.31 3.12 -29.80
CA VAL A 1113 3.33 3.55 -30.81
C VAL A 1113 1.93 3.59 -30.21
N ALA A 1114 1.52 2.52 -29.52
CA ALA A 1114 0.22 2.46 -28.84
C ALA A 1114 0.08 3.55 -27.78
N GLY A 1115 1.14 3.78 -26.98
CA GLY A 1115 1.17 4.86 -26.00
C GLY A 1115 1.03 6.26 -26.63
N ALA A 1116 1.66 6.50 -27.78
CA ALA A 1116 1.57 7.77 -28.50
C ALA A 1116 0.14 8.03 -29.04
N VAL A 1117 -0.54 6.99 -29.54
CA VAL A 1117 -1.96 7.08 -29.95
C VAL A 1117 -2.83 7.48 -28.75
N VAL A 1118 -2.69 6.77 -27.62
CA VAL A 1118 -3.45 7.08 -26.39
C VAL A 1118 -3.13 8.48 -25.87
N ALA A 1119 -1.86 8.91 -25.90
CA ALA A 1119 -1.46 10.25 -25.49
C ALA A 1119 -2.14 11.35 -26.32
N GLY A 1120 -2.19 11.20 -27.64
CA GLY A 1120 -2.93 12.12 -28.51
C GLY A 1120 -4.44 12.10 -28.24
N CYS A 1121 -5.05 10.93 -28.04
CA CYS A 1121 -6.47 10.84 -27.67
C CYS A 1121 -6.77 11.47 -26.30
N CYS A 1122 -5.89 11.30 -25.31
CA CYS A 1122 -6.01 11.98 -24.01
C CYS A 1122 -5.91 13.50 -24.15
N ALA A 1123 -5.16 14.02 -25.12
CA ALA A 1123 -5.15 15.46 -25.41
C ALA A 1123 -6.52 15.94 -25.94
N LEU A 1124 -7.23 15.11 -26.71
CA LEU A 1124 -8.61 15.41 -27.12
C LEU A 1124 -9.58 15.42 -25.93
N ILE A 1125 -9.43 14.48 -25.00
CA ILE A 1125 -10.23 14.43 -23.76
C ILE A 1125 -9.96 15.68 -22.90
N LEU A 1126 -8.70 16.08 -22.74
CA LEU A 1126 -8.33 17.30 -22.00
C LEU A 1126 -8.77 18.58 -22.70
N GLN A 1127 -8.83 18.62 -24.04
CA GLN A 1127 -9.41 19.75 -24.75
C GLN A 1127 -10.88 19.88 -24.36
N TRP A 1128 -11.66 18.79 -24.52
CA TRP A 1128 -13.07 18.80 -24.18
C TRP A 1128 -13.30 19.18 -22.70
N ALA A 1129 -12.57 18.55 -21.79
CA ALA A 1129 -12.78 18.75 -20.36
C ALA A 1129 -12.29 20.13 -19.90
N VAL A 1130 -11.02 20.47 -20.16
CA VAL A 1130 -10.38 21.65 -19.55
C VAL A 1130 -10.40 22.85 -20.48
N SER A 1131 -9.95 22.71 -21.73
CA SER A 1131 -9.83 23.84 -22.67
C SER A 1131 -11.19 24.41 -23.07
N ASP A 1132 -12.16 23.54 -23.37
CA ASP A 1132 -13.52 23.92 -23.76
C ASP A 1132 -14.43 24.17 -22.53
N GLY A 1133 -13.90 23.92 -21.32
CA GLY A 1133 -14.55 24.29 -20.06
C GLY A 1133 -15.65 23.34 -19.57
N ASN A 1134 -15.83 22.16 -20.18
CA ASN A 1134 -16.91 21.23 -19.80
C ASN A 1134 -16.66 20.56 -18.44
N TYR A 1135 -15.40 20.22 -18.12
CA TYR A 1135 -14.98 19.69 -16.83
C TYR A 1135 -13.55 20.17 -16.43
N PRO A 1136 -13.40 21.44 -16.01
CA PRO A 1136 -12.09 22.07 -15.78
C PRO A 1136 -11.24 21.43 -14.69
N ASP A 1137 -11.88 20.80 -13.70
CA ASP A 1137 -11.24 20.21 -12.52
C ASP A 1137 -11.02 18.69 -12.67
N ILE A 1138 -10.96 18.15 -13.89
CA ILE A 1138 -10.82 16.70 -14.13
C ILE A 1138 -9.43 16.18 -13.75
N TYR A 1139 -9.37 15.01 -13.09
CA TYR A 1139 -8.11 14.36 -12.67
C TYR A 1139 -7.75 13.14 -13.52
N SER A 1140 -6.48 12.72 -13.48
CA SER A 1140 -5.96 11.55 -14.22
C SER A 1140 -6.77 10.27 -13.95
N SER A 1141 -7.13 10.00 -12.69
CA SER A 1141 -7.90 8.80 -12.33
C SER A 1141 -9.30 8.78 -12.93
N GLN A 1142 -9.93 9.96 -13.08
CA GLN A 1142 -11.28 10.08 -13.64
C GLN A 1142 -11.22 9.85 -15.15
N ILE A 1143 -10.21 10.43 -15.82
CA ILE A 1143 -9.94 10.17 -17.24
C ILE A 1143 -9.67 8.67 -17.45
N LYS A 1144 -8.83 8.05 -16.61
CA LYS A 1144 -8.59 6.61 -16.61
C LYS A 1144 -9.90 5.81 -16.44
N SER A 1145 -10.79 6.23 -15.54
CA SER A 1145 -12.09 5.57 -15.33
C SER A 1145 -12.96 5.63 -16.58
N TYR A 1146 -13.01 6.77 -17.27
CA TYR A 1146 -13.73 6.91 -18.54
C TYR A 1146 -13.09 6.06 -19.64
N ILE A 1147 -11.75 5.98 -19.70
CA ILE A 1147 -11.02 5.10 -20.61
C ILE A 1147 -11.38 3.64 -20.39
N ILE A 1148 -11.39 3.20 -19.13
CA ILE A 1148 -11.71 1.83 -18.73
C ILE A 1148 -13.18 1.50 -19.04
N SER A 1149 -14.12 2.37 -18.68
CA SER A 1149 -15.56 2.11 -18.88
C SER A 1149 -16.01 2.23 -20.34
N GLY A 1150 -15.28 3.01 -21.14
CA GLY A 1150 -15.47 3.14 -22.58
C GLY A 1150 -14.71 2.10 -23.40
N ALA A 1151 -13.89 1.25 -22.76
CA ALA A 1151 -13.09 0.24 -23.44
C ALA A 1151 -13.96 -0.82 -24.12
N LYS A 1152 -13.48 -1.33 -25.25
CA LYS A 1152 -14.15 -2.39 -26.00
C LYS A 1152 -13.52 -3.76 -25.74
N GLY A 1153 -14.29 -4.71 -25.23
CA GLY A 1153 -13.88 -6.09 -25.07
C GLY A 1153 -13.96 -6.91 -26.37
N ARG A 1154 -13.16 -7.97 -26.47
CA ARG A 1154 -13.27 -8.99 -27.52
C ARG A 1154 -14.25 -10.08 -27.08
N PRO A 1155 -15.15 -10.54 -27.97
CA PRO A 1155 -16.05 -11.65 -27.64
C PRO A 1155 -15.27 -12.90 -27.22
N GLY A 1156 -15.62 -13.46 -26.07
CA GLY A 1156 -15.01 -14.68 -25.51
C GLY A 1156 -13.85 -14.45 -24.55
N ASP A 1157 -13.28 -13.24 -24.49
CA ASP A 1157 -12.25 -12.89 -23.51
C ASP A 1157 -12.90 -12.43 -22.20
N VAL A 1158 -12.27 -12.75 -21.06
CA VAL A 1158 -12.67 -12.27 -19.73
C VAL A 1158 -11.83 -11.05 -19.38
N TYR A 1159 -12.47 -10.00 -18.87
CA TYR A 1159 -11.84 -8.74 -18.50
C TYR A 1159 -12.05 -8.41 -17.02
N PRO A 1160 -11.09 -7.74 -16.36
CA PRO A 1160 -9.78 -7.37 -16.89
C PRO A 1160 -8.83 -8.58 -16.99
N ASN A 1161 -7.83 -8.52 -17.86
CA ASN A 1161 -6.81 -9.58 -17.99
C ASN A 1161 -5.39 -9.02 -18.19
N ARG A 1162 -4.40 -9.93 -18.20
CA ARG A 1162 -2.97 -9.61 -18.21
C ARG A 1162 -2.45 -9.03 -19.53
N ASP A 1163 -3.18 -9.23 -20.64
CA ASP A 1163 -2.77 -8.81 -21.98
C ASP A 1163 -3.43 -7.49 -22.41
N TRP A 1164 -4.73 -7.36 -22.15
CA TRP A 1164 -5.56 -6.26 -22.62
C TRP A 1164 -5.92 -5.25 -21.54
N GLY A 1165 -5.63 -5.56 -20.27
CA GLY A 1165 -6.11 -4.76 -19.15
C GLY A 1165 -7.63 -4.80 -19.13
N TYR A 1166 -8.27 -3.64 -19.20
CA TYR A 1166 -9.72 -3.51 -19.27
C TYR A 1166 -10.30 -3.58 -20.69
N GLY A 1167 -9.47 -3.64 -21.74
CA GLY A 1167 -9.95 -3.80 -23.12
C GLY A 1167 -9.18 -2.98 -24.16
N MET A 1168 -9.77 -2.89 -25.35
CA MET A 1168 -9.27 -2.03 -26.42
C MET A 1168 -9.67 -0.58 -26.18
N PHE A 1169 -8.72 0.34 -26.33
CA PHE A 1169 -8.99 1.78 -26.26
C PHE A 1169 -9.98 2.19 -27.36
N ASP A 1170 -11.10 2.80 -26.97
CA ASP A 1170 -12.16 3.25 -27.88
C ASP A 1170 -12.62 4.67 -27.50
N LEU A 1171 -12.13 5.67 -28.23
CA LEU A 1171 -12.46 7.07 -27.97
C LEU A 1171 -13.96 7.36 -28.07
N GLN A 1172 -14.67 6.68 -28.96
CA GLN A 1172 -16.11 6.87 -29.09
C GLN A 1172 -16.84 6.34 -27.85
N GLY A 1173 -16.51 5.10 -27.45
CA GLY A 1173 -17.04 4.49 -26.23
C GLY A 1173 -16.79 5.36 -24.99
N ILE A 1174 -15.60 5.96 -24.90
CA ILE A 1174 -15.24 6.90 -23.83
C ILE A 1174 -16.18 8.12 -23.80
N PHE A 1175 -16.40 8.78 -24.94
CA PHE A 1175 -17.30 9.94 -24.99
C PHE A 1175 -18.78 9.57 -24.80
N ASP A 1176 -19.19 8.37 -25.21
CA ASP A 1176 -20.53 7.86 -24.91
C ASP A 1176 -20.72 7.69 -23.39
N ARG A 1177 -19.71 7.16 -22.67
CA ARG A 1177 -19.73 7.07 -21.19
C ARG A 1177 -19.68 8.43 -20.50
N ILE A 1178 -18.84 9.34 -21.00
CA ILE A 1178 -18.82 10.72 -20.50
C ILE A 1178 -20.23 11.32 -20.65
N ARG A 1179 -20.88 11.19 -21.82
CA ARG A 1179 -22.24 11.72 -22.06
C ARG A 1179 -23.28 11.16 -21.09
N GLU A 1180 -23.21 9.88 -20.72
CA GLU A 1180 -24.14 9.26 -19.75
C GLU A 1180 -24.02 9.88 -18.35
N THR A 1181 -22.84 10.40 -18.02
CA THR A 1181 -22.52 10.91 -16.67
C THR A 1181 -22.44 12.44 -16.60
N TYR A 1182 -22.30 13.10 -17.74
CA TYR A 1182 -22.13 14.54 -17.85
C TYR A 1182 -23.45 15.27 -17.68
N SER A 1183 -23.60 15.98 -16.55
CA SER A 1183 -24.61 17.02 -16.39
C SER A 1183 -23.99 18.38 -16.72
N PRO A 1184 -24.48 19.11 -17.75
CA PRO A 1184 -23.93 20.42 -18.08
C PRO A 1184 -24.04 21.36 -16.87
N ARG A 1185 -22.95 22.04 -16.51
CA ARG A 1185 -23.02 23.15 -15.56
C ARG A 1185 -23.94 24.22 -16.16
N SER A 1186 -25.11 24.40 -15.54
CA SER A 1186 -26.02 25.51 -15.82
C SER A 1186 -25.43 26.79 -15.22
N ASP A 1187 -24.42 27.37 -15.89
CA ASP A 1187 -23.85 28.66 -15.50
C ASP A 1187 -24.70 29.85 -16.01
N GLU A 1188 -26.02 29.78 -15.88
CA GLU A 1188 -26.88 30.95 -16.10
C GLU A 1188 -27.21 31.62 -14.76
N TYR A 1189 -26.30 32.49 -14.31
CA TYR A 1189 -26.55 33.41 -13.20
C TYR A 1189 -26.93 34.80 -13.72
N GLU A 1190 -27.87 35.45 -13.04
CA GLU A 1190 -28.02 36.90 -13.10
C GLU A 1190 -27.14 37.54 -12.03
N GLU A 1191 -26.29 38.47 -12.47
CA GLU A 1191 -25.35 39.16 -11.60
C GLU A 1191 -25.85 40.56 -11.29
N TYR A 1192 -25.90 40.88 -9.99
CA TYR A 1192 -26.32 42.18 -9.49
C TYR A 1192 -25.20 42.80 -8.66
N LYS A 1193 -25.03 44.12 -8.81
CA LYS A 1193 -24.25 44.94 -7.86
C LYS A 1193 -25.19 45.87 -7.13
N VAL A 1194 -25.31 45.68 -5.83
CA VAL A 1194 -26.05 46.58 -4.94
C VAL A 1194 -25.07 47.13 -3.92
N ASN A 1195 -24.71 48.41 -4.06
CA ASN A 1195 -23.67 49.06 -3.27
C ASN A 1195 -22.33 48.28 -3.34
N ASN A 1196 -21.77 47.88 -2.19
CA ASN A 1196 -20.52 47.11 -2.10
C ASN A 1196 -20.74 45.59 -2.09
N LEU A 1197 -21.97 45.11 -2.37
CA LEU A 1197 -22.30 43.69 -2.40
C LEU A 1197 -22.51 43.21 -3.84
N PHE A 1198 -21.82 42.12 -4.15
CA PHE A 1198 -21.98 41.36 -5.38
C PHE A 1198 -22.89 40.17 -5.09
N ILE A 1199 -24.01 40.08 -5.80
CA ILE A 1199 -25.01 39.02 -5.63
C ILE A 1199 -25.10 38.24 -6.93
N ARG A 1200 -24.91 36.92 -6.83
CA ARG A 1200 -25.14 35.96 -7.91
C ARG A 1200 -26.43 35.19 -7.63
N LYS A 1201 -27.40 35.32 -8.53
CA LYS A 1201 -28.69 34.62 -8.45
C LYS A 1201 -28.79 33.64 -9.63
N PRO A 1202 -29.01 32.33 -9.40
CA PRO A 1202 -29.33 31.39 -10.49
C PRO A 1202 -30.61 31.82 -11.23
N LYS A 1203 -30.65 31.71 -12.57
CA LYS A 1203 -31.84 32.10 -13.36
C LYS A 1203 -33.08 31.23 -13.11
N ASP A 1204 -32.89 30.05 -12.52
CA ASP A 1204 -33.93 29.08 -12.16
C ASP A 1204 -34.55 29.32 -10.77
N LEU A 1205 -34.17 30.40 -10.08
CA LEU A 1205 -34.69 30.82 -8.76
C LEU A 1205 -35.61 32.06 -8.80
#